data_AF-A0AAF3F419-F1
#
_entry.id   AF-A0AAF3F419-F1
#
_cell.length_a   1.000
_cell.length_b   1.000
_cell.length_c   1.000
_cell.angle_alpha   90.00
_cell.angle_beta   90.00
_cell.angle_gamma   90.00
#
_symmetry.space_group_name_H-M   'P 1'
#
loop_
_entity.id
_entity.type
_entity.pdbx_description
1 polymer ?
#
loop_
_entity_poly.entity_id
_entity_poly.type
_entity_poly.pdbx_seq_one_letter_code
_entity_poly.pdbx_strand_id
1 'polypeptide(L)'
;MRWWLGIVTLQCLTVIAFSFTQNLCAGPPPETSEALEEKFVLDKELKNFQANVIVTDWTGTKKLSMVKEAHKDGVQVLYRKDTSEEVLFTAVLGRQVTYKFTDGSCSNNTGTTLFTLPDEFLKFLSAGAPITNLVNLTKFVFEKSNEKKGFRSNETVVESGVEGVEWYSCTNTTGTAGIQLRVVYAGKDSISPFSAKSNPVPLSIRITQFDKILDAKSPKSNDISFTFTSFTEPDMQYELFQLPDGVFCNGLDPVKPSDFLPNALPTQFTTHVGYHDLVKQTIAPRQYFYDDIYVGASGSNVDEIKLMMGFDTALALPKNCTTILHDFLLGYQMCFSNAGECLAITEFSKGALDVGDQGRSPAYQLFLPPKTLTWSQYNNVTTNDGNLTIYRASDDDGNKVYEIRLKNAKDLYQVINYQKEMNLWKPTASYGPFLTTKPATWMEEWMRNCYPSKSQDTFSIAFDYEFSSINVPEVFIKALRTRIVSNFTISSPRIKISLIPSTNQKLLAVLTFAEPSSAPRTAFPSGINETATADVVKRLNDTINGGSFIFDIIADDGKASSWTAPKNSFTTYPPPNPDQKPSFYGYTGGAMFVLGIFTFMFGVGLGVGGLFFATRRQRISTFAYQVFELGHENVLQE
;
A
#
# COMPACT_ATOMS: atom_id res chain seq x y z
N MET A 1 -6.27 14.26 17.03
CA MET A 1 -6.73 13.80 18.37
C MET A 1 -6.06 14.45 19.60
N ARG A 2 -4.76 14.77 19.64
CA ARG A 2 -4.10 15.30 20.87
C ARG A 2 -4.54 16.70 21.34
N TRP A 3 -5.03 17.56 20.45
CA TRP A 3 -5.54 18.90 20.81
C TRP A 3 -6.94 18.88 21.44
N TRP A 4 -7.71 17.78 21.29
CA TRP A 4 -9.05 17.63 21.86
C TRP A 4 -9.05 17.17 23.32
N LEU A 5 -8.00 16.44 23.74
CA LEU A 5 -7.84 15.97 25.13
C LEU A 5 -7.72 17.12 26.14
N GLY A 6 -7.25 18.31 25.72
CA GLY A 6 -7.18 19.49 26.57
C GLY A 6 -8.51 20.21 26.78
N ILE A 7 -9.45 20.10 25.83
CA ILE A 7 -10.77 20.73 25.92
C ILE A 7 -11.73 19.88 26.75
N VAL A 8 -11.63 18.55 26.66
CA VAL A 8 -12.46 17.62 27.44
C VAL A 8 -12.17 17.72 28.94
N THR A 9 -10.90 17.88 29.35
CA THR A 9 -10.56 18.10 30.77
C THR A 9 -10.98 19.48 31.28
N LEU A 10 -10.87 20.54 30.46
CA LEU A 10 -11.29 21.89 30.87
C LEU A 10 -12.82 22.06 30.92
N GLN A 11 -13.57 21.47 29.98
CA GLN A 11 -15.04 21.56 29.96
C GLN A 11 -15.72 20.57 30.94
N CYS A 12 -15.08 19.45 31.29
CA CYS A 12 -15.56 18.57 32.36
C CYS A 12 -15.53 19.23 33.76
N LEU A 13 -14.67 20.23 33.97
CA LEU A 13 -14.53 20.89 35.28
C LEU A 13 -15.53 22.05 35.49
N THR A 14 -16.12 22.61 34.44
CA THR A 14 -16.98 23.80 34.54
C THR A 14 -18.49 23.54 34.59
N VAL A 15 -18.96 22.29 34.44
CA VAL A 15 -20.42 21.97 34.41
C VAL A 15 -20.90 21.26 35.69
N ILE A 16 -20.13 21.28 36.78
CA ILE A 16 -20.64 20.91 38.12
C ILE A 16 -21.29 22.14 38.77
N ALA A 17 -22.25 22.76 38.07
CA ALA A 17 -23.26 23.58 38.75
C ALA A 17 -24.31 22.60 39.28
N PHE A 18 -24.35 22.40 40.59
CA PHE A 18 -25.42 21.68 41.28
C PHE A 18 -26.77 22.39 41.00
N SER A 19 -27.44 22.05 39.91
CA SER A 19 -28.82 22.49 39.67
C SER A 19 -29.74 21.63 40.53
N PHE A 20 -30.14 22.18 41.68
CA PHE A 20 -31.33 21.69 42.37
C PHE A 20 -32.53 21.92 41.44
N THR A 21 -32.93 20.91 40.66
CA THR A 21 -34.26 20.96 40.03
C THR A 21 -35.30 20.94 41.13
N GLN A 22 -35.98 22.07 41.31
CA GLN A 22 -37.18 22.17 42.12
C GLN A 22 -38.32 21.46 41.40
N ASN A 23 -39.21 20.83 42.17
CA ASN A 23 -40.43 20.24 41.66
C ASN A 23 -41.45 21.37 41.42
N LEU A 24 -41.51 21.88 40.19
CA LEU A 24 -42.41 22.95 39.77
C LEU A 24 -43.84 22.45 39.54
N CYS A 25 -44.04 21.14 39.51
CA CYS A 25 -45.36 20.52 39.45
C CYS A 25 -46.12 20.57 40.79
N ALA A 26 -45.48 21.04 41.87
CA ALA A 26 -46.08 21.16 43.20
C ALA A 26 -46.93 22.45 43.40
N GLY A 27 -46.90 23.39 42.45
CA GLY A 27 -47.68 24.63 42.48
C GLY A 27 -49.00 24.55 41.70
N PRO A 28 -49.90 25.55 41.84
CA PRO A 28 -51.09 25.64 40.98
C PRO A 28 -50.67 25.74 39.51
N PRO A 29 -51.38 25.07 38.58
CA PRO A 29 -51.03 25.10 37.17
C PRO A 29 -51.12 26.55 36.67
N PRO A 30 -50.09 27.08 35.99
CA PRO A 30 -50.14 28.43 35.44
C PRO A 30 -51.22 28.55 34.35
N GLU A 31 -51.73 29.77 34.17
CA GLU A 31 -52.91 30.06 33.33
C GLU A 31 -52.70 29.79 31.84
N THR A 32 -51.46 29.75 31.35
CA THR A 32 -51.12 29.56 29.94
C THR A 32 -50.56 28.16 29.69
N SER A 33 -51.35 27.34 28.99
CA SER A 33 -50.97 26.00 28.59
C SER A 33 -50.65 25.93 27.10
N GLU A 34 -49.39 25.65 26.75
CA GLU A 34 -48.90 25.64 25.37
C GLU A 34 -48.10 24.37 25.04
N ALA A 35 -48.15 23.96 23.78
CA ALA A 35 -47.36 22.86 23.23
C ALA A 35 -46.03 23.40 22.68
N LEU A 36 -45.02 22.53 22.55
CA LEU A 36 -43.78 22.91 21.88
C LEU A 36 -44.05 23.11 20.38
N GLU A 37 -43.24 23.93 19.72
CA GLU A 37 -43.34 24.11 18.27
C GLU A 37 -42.75 22.92 17.51
N GLU A 38 -43.33 22.54 16.37
CA GLU A 38 -42.85 21.40 15.56
C GLU A 38 -41.39 21.54 15.13
N LYS A 39 -40.92 22.77 14.89
CA LYS A 39 -39.52 23.07 14.56
C LYS A 39 -38.52 22.64 15.64
N PHE A 40 -38.96 22.39 16.87
CA PHE A 40 -38.16 21.80 17.94
C PHE A 40 -37.59 20.43 17.55
N VAL A 41 -38.36 19.63 16.81
CA VAL A 41 -37.96 18.28 16.41
C VAL A 41 -36.70 18.34 15.55
N LEU A 42 -35.74 17.47 15.86
CA LEU A 42 -34.61 17.21 14.98
C LEU A 42 -35.15 16.32 13.86
N ASP A 43 -35.69 16.90 12.80
CA ASP A 43 -36.36 16.14 11.74
C ASP A 43 -35.39 15.69 10.62
N LYS A 44 -35.79 14.63 9.92
CA LYS A 44 -35.17 14.08 8.70
C LYS A 44 -35.06 15.07 7.55
N GLU A 45 -35.86 16.15 7.55
CA GLU A 45 -35.73 17.24 6.57
C GLU A 45 -34.40 18.00 6.70
N LEU A 46 -33.76 17.96 7.88
CA LEU A 46 -32.35 18.33 8.03
C LEU A 46 -31.51 17.20 7.43
N LYS A 47 -31.43 17.15 6.09
CA LYS A 47 -30.66 16.12 5.37
C LYS A 47 -29.23 15.98 5.90
N ASN A 48 -28.67 17.09 6.39
CA ASN A 48 -27.29 17.21 6.86
C ASN A 48 -27.25 17.92 8.23
N PHE A 49 -27.03 17.18 9.32
CA PHE A 49 -26.78 17.78 10.64
C PHE A 49 -25.92 16.86 11.52
N GLN A 50 -25.25 17.46 12.49
CA GLN A 50 -24.56 16.78 13.58
C GLN A 50 -24.97 17.42 14.90
N ALA A 51 -25.38 16.61 15.87
CA ALA A 51 -25.71 17.03 17.22
C ALA A 51 -24.78 16.34 18.22
N ASN A 52 -24.19 17.12 19.13
CA ASN A 52 -23.41 16.61 20.25
C ASN A 52 -24.21 16.81 21.55
N VAL A 53 -24.39 15.74 22.31
CA VAL A 53 -25.24 15.70 23.51
C VAL A 53 -24.48 15.08 24.67
N ILE A 54 -24.58 15.70 25.84
CA ILE A 54 -24.16 15.12 27.11
C ILE A 54 -25.38 14.53 27.78
N VAL A 55 -25.34 13.22 28.06
CA VAL A 55 -26.35 12.51 28.82
C VAL A 55 -25.84 12.31 30.24
N THR A 56 -26.61 12.76 31.22
CA THR A 56 -26.29 12.63 32.64
C THR A 56 -27.43 11.90 33.33
N ASP A 57 -27.14 10.74 33.90
CA ASP A 57 -27.99 10.12 34.92
C ASP A 57 -27.58 10.67 36.28
N TRP A 58 -28.44 11.49 36.88
CA TRP A 58 -28.20 12.14 38.17
C TRP A 58 -28.48 11.23 39.36
N THR A 59 -29.05 10.05 39.14
CA THR A 59 -29.36 9.07 40.18
C THR A 59 -28.27 8.02 40.35
N GLY A 60 -28.12 7.48 41.58
CA GLY A 60 -27.32 6.31 41.98
C GLY A 60 -25.85 6.25 41.55
N THR A 61 -25.59 6.17 40.23
CA THR A 61 -24.29 5.94 39.60
C THR A 61 -23.65 7.21 39.02
N LYS A 62 -24.37 8.34 38.93
CA LYS A 62 -23.89 9.60 38.33
C LYS A 62 -23.21 9.39 36.98
N LYS A 63 -23.80 8.55 36.13
CA LYS A 63 -23.19 8.16 34.86
C LYS A 63 -23.28 9.31 33.87
N LEU A 64 -22.11 9.72 33.36
CA LEU A 64 -21.98 10.70 32.29
C LEU A 64 -21.68 9.98 30.98
N SER A 65 -22.36 10.34 29.90
CA SER A 65 -22.13 9.80 28.57
C SER A 65 -22.16 10.90 27.52
N MET A 66 -21.17 10.92 26.65
CA MET A 66 -21.18 11.75 25.45
C MET A 66 -21.84 10.97 24.32
N VAL A 67 -22.84 11.57 23.69
CA VAL A 67 -23.53 11.05 22.52
C VAL A 67 -23.34 12.01 21.37
N LYS A 68 -23.03 11.50 20.18
CA LYS A 68 -23.01 12.26 18.94
C LYS A 68 -23.88 11.55 17.93
N GLU A 69 -24.69 12.31 17.22
CA GLU A 69 -25.49 11.82 16.10
C GLU A 69 -25.20 12.70 14.90
N ALA A 70 -24.89 12.09 13.77
CA ALA A 70 -24.65 12.78 12.52
C ALA A 70 -25.48 12.14 11.40
N HIS A 71 -26.11 12.98 10.60
CA HIS A 71 -26.86 12.63 9.39
C HIS A 71 -26.24 13.36 8.21
N LYS A 72 -25.93 12.64 7.14
CA LYS A 72 -25.47 13.24 5.89
C LYS A 72 -25.90 12.42 4.69
N ASP A 73 -26.57 13.04 3.73
CA ASP A 73 -26.99 12.39 2.46
C ASP A 73 -27.72 11.05 2.67
N GLY A 74 -28.51 10.95 3.75
CA GLY A 74 -29.25 9.73 4.11
C GLY A 74 -28.46 8.68 4.92
N VAL A 75 -27.19 8.93 5.22
CA VAL A 75 -26.37 8.09 6.11
C VAL A 75 -26.45 8.62 7.54
N GLN A 76 -26.75 7.73 8.49
CA GLN A 76 -26.76 8.03 9.92
C GLN A 76 -25.56 7.38 10.61
N VAL A 77 -24.92 8.15 11.49
CA VAL A 77 -23.86 7.70 12.39
C VAL A 77 -24.23 8.07 13.81
N LEU A 78 -24.04 7.13 14.72
CA LEU A 78 -24.21 7.35 16.15
C LEU A 78 -22.91 7.01 16.86
N TYR A 79 -22.44 7.87 17.73
CA TYR A 79 -21.26 7.63 18.55
C TYR A 79 -21.61 7.84 20.01
N ARG A 80 -21.17 6.93 20.87
CA ARG A 80 -21.37 6.99 22.31
C ARG A 80 -20.04 6.76 23.01
N LYS A 81 -19.76 7.58 24.02
CA LYS A 81 -18.64 7.37 24.94
C LYS A 81 -19.11 7.57 26.38
N ASP A 82 -18.91 6.57 27.21
CA ASP A 82 -19.10 6.67 28.66
C ASP A 82 -17.80 6.29 29.39
N THR A 83 -17.85 6.17 30.73
CA THR A 83 -16.68 5.84 31.56
C THR A 83 -16.15 4.42 31.33
N SER A 84 -16.97 3.52 30.77
CA SER A 84 -16.70 2.10 30.61
C SER A 84 -16.59 1.65 29.16
N GLU A 85 -17.22 2.36 28.23
CA GLU A 85 -17.38 1.94 26.85
C GLU A 85 -17.34 3.11 25.87
N GLU A 86 -16.74 2.89 24.71
CA GLU A 86 -16.75 3.81 23.58
C GLU A 86 -17.18 3.02 22.34
N VAL A 87 -18.28 3.44 21.70
CA VAL A 87 -19.01 2.70 20.68
C VAL A 87 -19.38 3.60 19.50
N LEU A 88 -19.19 3.10 18.29
CA LEU A 88 -19.63 3.71 17.03
C LEU A 88 -20.65 2.79 16.35
N PHE A 89 -21.80 3.34 16.00
CA PHE A 89 -22.79 2.71 15.13
C PHE A 89 -22.76 3.45 13.79
N THR A 90 -22.48 2.73 12.71
CA THR A 90 -22.37 3.31 11.37
C THR A 90 -22.90 2.33 10.32
N ALA A 91 -22.92 2.72 9.06
CA ALA A 91 -23.30 1.88 7.95
C ALA A 91 -22.10 1.54 7.06
N VAL A 92 -21.93 0.25 6.75
CA VAL A 92 -21.01 -0.23 5.72
C VAL A 92 -21.83 -0.82 4.59
N LEU A 93 -21.78 -0.19 3.41
CA LEU A 93 -22.55 -0.59 2.22
C LEU A 93 -24.06 -0.81 2.53
N GLY A 94 -24.63 0.08 3.34
CA GLY A 94 -26.04 0.02 3.76
C GLY A 94 -26.36 -0.94 4.91
N ARG A 95 -25.38 -1.71 5.41
CA ARG A 95 -25.54 -2.55 6.61
C ARG A 95 -25.11 -1.82 7.86
N GLN A 96 -25.96 -1.82 8.89
CA GLN A 96 -25.60 -1.26 10.18
C GLN A 96 -24.55 -2.14 10.88
N VAL A 97 -23.47 -1.50 11.32
CA VAL A 97 -22.39 -2.14 12.07
C VAL A 97 -22.18 -1.40 13.38
N THR A 98 -21.86 -2.17 14.41
CA THR A 98 -21.46 -1.65 15.72
C THR A 98 -19.98 -1.93 15.90
N TYR A 99 -19.18 -0.90 16.16
CA TYR A 99 -17.77 -0.99 16.52
C TYR A 99 -17.55 -0.50 17.95
N LYS A 100 -16.87 -1.31 18.76
CA LYS A 100 -16.51 -0.97 20.14
C LYS A 100 -15.01 -0.67 20.21
N PHE A 101 -14.66 0.55 20.57
CA PHE A 101 -13.26 0.97 20.72
C PHE A 101 -12.59 0.33 21.94
N THR A 102 -13.37 -0.12 22.93
CA THR A 102 -12.83 -0.69 24.17
C THR A 102 -12.17 -2.03 23.97
N ASP A 103 -12.75 -2.91 23.15
CA ASP A 103 -12.22 -4.24 22.84
C ASP A 103 -11.85 -4.42 21.36
N GLY A 104 -12.08 -3.40 20.53
CA GLY A 104 -11.83 -3.42 19.09
C GLY A 104 -12.76 -4.35 18.32
N SER A 105 -13.87 -4.81 18.92
CA SER A 105 -14.84 -5.70 18.26
C SER A 105 -15.73 -4.93 17.29
N CYS A 106 -16.03 -5.55 16.14
CA CYS A 106 -17.02 -5.04 15.21
C CYS A 106 -17.96 -6.15 14.74
N SER A 107 -19.26 -5.88 14.76
CA SER A 107 -20.28 -6.83 14.29
C SER A 107 -21.42 -6.14 13.55
N ASN A 108 -22.01 -6.87 12.61
CA ASN A 108 -23.29 -6.53 12.02
C ASN A 108 -24.39 -6.75 13.08
N ASN A 109 -24.82 -5.68 13.73
CA ASN A 109 -25.84 -5.70 14.78
C ASN A 109 -26.87 -4.61 14.50
N THR A 110 -28.15 -4.97 14.54
CA THR A 110 -29.30 -4.10 14.25
C THR A 110 -29.79 -3.31 15.47
N GLY A 111 -29.29 -3.61 16.67
CA GLY A 111 -29.68 -2.92 17.90
C GLY A 111 -28.78 -1.72 18.21
N THR A 112 -29.25 -0.50 17.91
CA THR A 112 -28.58 0.74 18.29
C THR A 112 -29.26 1.36 19.53
N THR A 113 -28.76 1.07 20.73
CA THR A 113 -29.24 1.73 21.95
C THR A 113 -28.23 2.78 22.40
N LEU A 114 -28.49 4.06 22.06
CA LEU A 114 -27.61 5.17 22.43
C LEU A 114 -27.54 5.40 23.95
N PHE A 115 -28.69 5.32 24.61
CA PHE A 115 -28.82 5.50 26.06
C PHE A 115 -30.00 4.68 26.54
N THR A 116 -29.96 4.29 27.81
CA THR A 116 -31.04 3.54 28.44
C THR A 116 -31.88 4.52 29.25
N LEU A 117 -33.20 4.50 29.03
CA LEU A 117 -34.16 5.21 29.88
C LEU A 117 -34.92 4.18 30.73
N PRO A 118 -35.28 4.51 31.98
CA PRO A 118 -36.23 3.73 32.77
C PRO A 118 -37.54 3.49 32.01
N ASP A 119 -38.17 2.34 32.24
CA ASP A 119 -39.43 1.97 31.58
C ASP A 119 -40.54 3.00 31.84
N GLU A 120 -40.54 3.64 33.02
CA GLU A 120 -41.48 4.71 33.36
C GLU A 120 -41.34 5.91 32.44
N PHE A 121 -40.10 6.27 32.06
CA PHE A 121 -39.84 7.37 31.12
C PHE A 121 -40.26 7.00 29.70
N LEU A 122 -40.01 5.77 29.27
CA LEU A 122 -40.45 5.28 27.96
C LEU A 122 -41.99 5.26 27.85
N LYS A 123 -42.69 4.83 28.91
CA LYS A 123 -44.15 4.87 29.00
C LYS A 123 -44.68 6.31 28.99
N PHE A 124 -44.04 7.21 29.75
CA PHE A 124 -44.41 8.62 29.79
C PHE A 124 -44.30 9.29 28.41
N LEU A 125 -43.19 9.04 27.69
CA LEU A 125 -42.96 9.53 26.34
C LEU A 125 -43.76 8.77 25.26
N SER A 126 -44.53 7.75 25.65
CA SER A 126 -45.29 6.88 24.73
C SER A 126 -44.42 6.22 23.65
N ALA A 127 -43.13 5.99 23.94
CA ALA A 127 -42.15 5.55 22.96
C ALA A 127 -42.34 4.08 22.51
N GLY A 128 -43.01 3.24 23.31
CA GLY A 128 -43.34 1.83 23.01
C GLY A 128 -42.13 0.89 22.84
N ALA A 129 -40.93 1.43 22.65
CA ALA A 129 -39.66 0.76 22.42
C ALA A 129 -38.50 1.66 22.94
N PRO A 130 -37.27 1.12 23.09
CA PRO A 130 -36.10 1.92 23.44
C PRO A 130 -35.84 3.04 22.44
N ILE A 131 -35.43 4.20 22.94
CA ILE A 131 -35.07 5.34 22.09
C ILE A 131 -33.69 5.08 21.48
N THR A 132 -33.66 4.92 20.16
CA THR A 132 -32.46 4.53 19.41
C THR A 132 -31.62 5.71 18.90
N ASN A 133 -32.21 6.90 18.78
CA ASN A 133 -31.56 8.12 18.29
C ASN A 133 -32.17 9.41 18.90
N LEU A 134 -31.45 10.53 18.81
CA LEU A 134 -31.87 11.84 19.33
C LEU A 134 -33.04 12.43 18.54
N VAL A 135 -33.16 12.09 17.25
CA VAL A 135 -34.33 12.44 16.43
C VAL A 135 -35.61 11.90 17.06
N ASN A 136 -35.63 10.60 17.38
CA ASN A 136 -36.75 9.94 18.05
C ASN A 136 -37.02 10.55 19.44
N LEU A 137 -35.97 10.88 20.21
CA LEU A 137 -36.14 11.55 21.51
C LEU A 137 -36.91 12.87 21.38
N THR A 138 -36.44 13.76 20.50
CA THR A 138 -37.05 15.08 20.32
C THR A 138 -38.46 14.98 19.75
N LYS A 139 -38.70 14.01 18.87
CA LYS A 139 -40.03 13.70 18.34
C LYS A 139 -41.00 13.24 19.43
N PHE A 140 -40.62 12.27 20.26
CA PHE A 140 -41.48 11.79 21.35
C PHE A 140 -41.75 12.88 22.39
N VAL A 141 -40.77 13.74 22.68
CA VAL A 141 -40.97 14.92 23.55
C VAL A 141 -41.97 15.90 22.95
N PHE A 142 -41.88 16.17 21.64
CA PHE A 142 -42.84 17.03 20.94
C PHE A 142 -44.26 16.41 20.93
N GLU A 143 -44.39 15.14 20.58
CA GLU A 143 -45.66 14.42 20.62
C GLU A 143 -46.28 14.46 22.02
N LYS A 144 -45.45 14.27 23.06
CA LYS A 144 -45.89 14.40 24.45
C LYS A 144 -46.36 15.80 24.79
N SER A 145 -45.70 16.83 24.27
CA SER A 145 -46.12 18.23 24.47
C SER A 145 -47.47 18.55 23.85
N ASN A 146 -47.84 17.87 22.76
CA ASN A 146 -49.15 18.01 22.12
C ASN A 146 -50.25 17.28 22.91
N GLU A 147 -49.95 16.11 23.45
CA GLU A 147 -50.88 15.33 24.27
C GLU A 147 -51.10 15.97 25.65
N LYS A 148 -49.99 16.32 26.32
CA LYS A 148 -49.92 16.92 27.64
C LYS A 148 -49.27 18.28 27.51
N LYS A 149 -50.10 19.26 27.09
CA LYS A 149 -49.71 20.66 27.04
C LYS A 149 -48.98 21.05 28.32
N GLY A 150 -47.91 21.80 28.16
CA GLY A 150 -47.08 22.24 29.28
C GLY A 150 -47.30 23.72 29.56
N PHE A 151 -46.36 24.29 30.29
CA PHE A 151 -46.32 25.72 30.56
C PHE A 151 -44.89 26.25 30.47
N ARG A 152 -44.79 27.52 30.13
CA ARG A 152 -43.52 28.22 30.00
C ARG A 152 -43.14 28.92 31.29
N SER A 153 -41.86 28.91 31.64
CA SER A 153 -41.31 29.74 32.70
C SER A 153 -41.18 31.18 32.21
N ASN A 154 -41.46 32.14 33.09
CA ASN A 154 -41.17 33.55 32.82
C ASN A 154 -39.66 33.85 32.92
N GLU A 155 -38.87 32.91 33.44
CA GLU A 155 -37.42 33.03 33.54
C GLU A 155 -36.74 32.53 32.26
N THR A 156 -35.78 33.32 31.78
CA THR A 156 -34.85 32.93 30.72
C THR A 156 -33.63 32.28 31.34
N VAL A 157 -33.18 31.15 30.79
CA VAL A 157 -32.01 30.42 31.30
C VAL A 157 -30.95 30.34 30.22
N VAL A 158 -29.68 30.52 30.59
CA VAL A 158 -28.56 30.34 29.66
C VAL A 158 -28.09 28.88 29.73
N GLU A 159 -28.25 28.13 28.65
CA GLU A 159 -27.75 26.77 28.51
C GLU A 159 -26.78 26.74 27.33
N SER A 160 -25.58 26.16 27.53
CA SER A 160 -24.53 26.09 26.49
C SER A 160 -24.18 27.44 25.84
N GLY A 161 -24.30 28.54 26.60
CA GLY A 161 -23.99 29.89 26.14
C GLY A 161 -25.11 30.56 25.31
N VAL A 162 -26.27 29.93 25.18
CA VAL A 162 -27.44 30.46 24.45
C VAL A 162 -28.57 30.74 25.43
N GLU A 163 -29.22 31.90 25.27
CA GLU A 163 -30.43 32.24 26.01
C GLU A 163 -31.60 31.35 25.56
N GLY A 164 -32.14 30.60 26.51
CA GLY A 164 -33.14 29.59 26.33
C GLY A 164 -34.44 29.90 27.08
N VAL A 165 -35.53 29.42 26.50
CA VAL A 165 -36.87 29.41 27.07
C VAL A 165 -37.12 28.07 27.74
N GLU A 166 -37.55 28.10 29.00
CA GLU A 166 -37.91 26.88 29.72
C GLU A 166 -39.40 26.54 29.56
N TRP A 167 -39.68 25.28 29.28
CA TRP A 167 -41.00 24.70 29.20
C TRP A 167 -41.08 23.44 30.06
N TYR A 168 -42.21 23.25 30.74
CA TYR A 168 -42.43 22.16 31.68
C TYR A 168 -43.72 21.41 31.38
N SER A 169 -43.70 20.08 31.53
CA SER A 169 -44.89 19.23 31.53
C SER A 169 -44.82 18.22 32.66
N CYS A 170 -45.97 17.98 33.29
CA CYS A 170 -46.10 17.18 34.50
C CYS A 170 -47.13 16.07 34.28
N THR A 171 -46.86 14.87 34.79
CA THR A 171 -47.84 13.77 34.76
C THR A 171 -47.72 12.89 35.99
N ASN A 172 -48.87 12.58 36.59
CA ASN A 172 -48.94 11.61 37.68
C ASN A 172 -48.84 10.20 37.10
N THR A 173 -47.96 9.37 37.66
CA THR A 173 -47.75 7.99 37.19
C THR A 173 -48.60 7.01 37.99
N THR A 174 -48.49 7.04 39.32
CA THR A 174 -49.19 6.14 40.25
C THR A 174 -49.28 6.74 41.65
N GLY A 175 -50.47 6.82 42.23
CA GLY A 175 -50.66 7.35 43.59
C GLY A 175 -50.17 8.81 43.72
N THR A 176 -49.12 9.03 44.53
CA THR A 176 -48.50 10.35 44.71
C THR A 176 -47.30 10.61 43.78
N ALA A 177 -46.76 9.57 43.14
CA ALA A 177 -45.57 9.70 42.30
C ALA A 177 -45.91 10.31 40.93
N GLY A 178 -44.93 10.99 40.33
CA GLY A 178 -45.10 11.56 39.00
C GLY A 178 -43.79 11.95 38.34
N ILE A 179 -43.91 12.30 37.06
CA ILE A 179 -42.80 12.69 36.19
C ILE A 179 -42.93 14.16 35.82
N GLN A 180 -41.81 14.88 35.91
CA GLN A 180 -41.62 16.23 35.39
C GLN A 180 -40.68 16.17 34.19
N LEU A 181 -41.13 16.73 33.07
CA LEU A 181 -40.35 16.96 31.87
C LEU A 181 -40.01 18.45 31.79
N ARG A 182 -38.72 18.79 31.82
CA ARG A 182 -38.18 20.14 31.56
C ARG A 182 -37.54 20.15 30.18
N VAL A 183 -37.92 21.11 29.36
CA VAL A 183 -37.32 21.36 28.06
C VAL A 183 -36.82 22.80 28.03
N VAL A 184 -35.56 22.99 27.65
CA VAL A 184 -34.99 24.30 27.37
C VAL A 184 -34.69 24.37 25.88
N TYR A 185 -35.18 25.40 25.21
CA TYR A 185 -34.97 25.58 23.77
C TYR A 185 -34.65 27.04 23.45
N ALA A 186 -33.89 27.26 22.38
CA ALA A 186 -33.62 28.61 21.88
C ALA A 186 -34.90 29.18 21.24
N GLY A 187 -35.42 30.31 21.73
CA GLY A 187 -36.64 30.93 21.21
C GLY A 187 -36.44 31.55 19.82
N LYS A 188 -37.54 31.87 19.12
CA LYS A 188 -37.51 32.50 17.78
C LYS A 188 -36.65 33.76 17.72
N ASP A 189 -36.69 34.55 18.79
CA ASP A 189 -36.00 35.84 18.89
C ASP A 189 -34.63 35.76 19.59
N SER A 190 -34.19 34.56 20.01
CA SER A 190 -32.89 34.40 20.65
C SER A 190 -31.74 34.32 19.65
N ILE A 191 -30.52 34.51 20.12
CA ILE A 191 -29.31 34.36 19.30
C ILE A 191 -29.30 32.95 18.71
N SER A 192 -29.26 32.87 17.38
CA SER A 192 -29.20 31.58 16.70
C SER A 192 -27.91 30.84 17.10
N PRO A 193 -27.96 29.54 17.43
CA PRO A 193 -26.77 28.76 17.68
C PRO A 193 -25.84 28.81 16.46
N PHE A 194 -24.56 28.54 16.68
CA PHE A 194 -23.54 28.42 15.62
C PHE A 194 -23.79 27.16 14.77
N SER A 195 -24.92 27.12 14.04
CA SER A 195 -25.41 25.94 13.33
C SER A 195 -26.27 26.33 12.12
N ALA A 196 -26.46 25.39 11.19
CA ALA A 196 -27.33 25.56 10.02
C ALA A 196 -28.84 25.57 10.34
N LYS A 197 -29.24 25.35 11.61
CA LYS A 197 -30.65 25.31 12.01
C LYS A 197 -31.08 26.65 12.60
N SER A 198 -32.15 27.23 12.06
CA SER A 198 -32.83 28.40 12.63
C SER A 198 -33.62 28.00 13.88
N ASN A 199 -33.70 28.90 14.86
CA ASN A 199 -34.53 28.70 16.04
C ASN A 199 -36.00 28.39 15.68
N PRO A 200 -36.71 27.57 16.49
CA PRO A 200 -36.27 27.00 17.77
C PRO A 200 -35.46 25.70 17.69
N VAL A 201 -34.46 25.56 18.57
CA VAL A 201 -33.64 24.34 18.71
C VAL A 201 -33.58 23.84 20.16
N PRO A 202 -33.53 22.52 20.40
CA PRO A 202 -33.38 21.97 21.75
C PRO A 202 -32.00 22.31 22.31
N LEU A 203 -31.96 22.85 23.53
CA LEU A 203 -30.75 23.11 24.31
C LEU A 203 -30.59 22.09 25.44
N SER A 204 -31.68 21.76 26.13
CA SER A 204 -31.69 20.73 27.17
C SER A 204 -33.04 20.04 27.28
N ILE A 205 -33.03 18.74 27.58
CA ILE A 205 -34.21 17.94 27.93
C ILE A 205 -33.88 17.23 29.24
N ARG A 206 -34.71 17.37 30.27
CA ARG A 206 -34.53 16.67 31.54
C ARG A 206 -35.83 16.01 31.98
N ILE A 207 -35.75 14.74 32.32
CA ILE A 207 -36.87 13.92 32.78
C ILE A 207 -36.57 13.50 34.21
N THR A 208 -37.44 13.90 35.14
CA THR A 208 -37.26 13.63 36.56
C THR A 208 -38.50 12.95 37.13
N GLN A 209 -38.32 11.84 37.82
CA GLN A 209 -39.36 11.17 38.60
C GLN A 209 -39.27 11.58 40.06
N PHE A 210 -40.40 12.00 40.61
CA PHE A 210 -40.58 12.33 42.01
C PHE A 210 -41.48 11.31 42.69
N ASP A 211 -41.15 10.95 43.92
CA ASP A 211 -41.97 10.04 44.74
C ASP A 211 -43.33 10.66 45.12
N LYS A 212 -43.37 12.00 45.19
CA LYS A 212 -44.53 12.84 45.47
C LYS A 212 -44.52 14.08 44.58
N ILE A 213 -45.14 14.03 43.41
CA ILE A 213 -45.10 15.13 42.43
C ILE A 213 -45.79 16.42 42.90
N LEU A 214 -46.66 16.35 43.91
CA LEU A 214 -47.29 17.53 44.51
C LEU A 214 -46.49 18.13 45.67
N ASP A 215 -45.38 17.51 46.08
CA ASP A 215 -44.50 18.01 47.13
C ASP A 215 -43.25 18.64 46.52
N ALA A 216 -43.06 19.94 46.74
CA ALA A 216 -41.93 20.71 46.22
C ALA A 216 -40.57 20.17 46.70
N LYS A 217 -40.55 19.46 47.84
CA LYS A 217 -39.36 18.85 48.44
C LYS A 217 -39.28 17.34 48.25
N SER A 218 -40.12 16.78 47.38
CA SER A 218 -40.12 15.34 47.17
C SER A 218 -38.75 14.83 46.73
N PRO A 219 -38.28 13.70 47.29
CA PRO A 219 -37.10 13.02 46.77
C PRO A 219 -37.31 12.58 45.31
N LYS A 220 -36.19 12.51 44.58
CA LYS A 220 -36.12 12.08 43.18
C LYS A 220 -35.76 10.61 43.13
N SER A 221 -36.56 9.81 42.43
CA SER A 221 -36.31 8.38 42.22
C SER A 221 -35.47 8.14 40.95
N ASN A 222 -35.70 8.91 39.89
CA ASN A 222 -34.96 8.86 38.63
C ASN A 222 -34.77 10.30 38.10
N ASP A 223 -33.62 10.62 37.52
CA ASP A 223 -33.35 11.97 37.00
C ASP A 223 -32.30 11.91 35.89
N ILE A 224 -32.73 12.10 34.64
CA ILE A 224 -31.87 12.01 33.47
C ILE A 224 -31.96 13.32 32.68
N SER A 225 -30.81 13.89 32.33
CA SER A 225 -30.72 15.08 31.49
C SER A 225 -29.93 14.84 30.21
N PHE A 226 -30.37 15.48 29.14
CA PHE A 226 -29.74 15.58 27.83
C PHE A 226 -29.40 17.05 27.60
N THR A 227 -28.13 17.39 27.47
CA THR A 227 -27.68 18.77 27.20
C THR A 227 -27.01 18.82 25.83
N PHE A 228 -27.60 19.57 24.90
CA PHE A 228 -27.12 19.74 23.54
C PHE A 228 -26.02 20.81 23.52
N THR A 229 -24.78 20.41 23.25
CA THR A 229 -23.61 21.29 23.35
C THR A 229 -23.29 21.99 22.04
N SER A 230 -23.66 21.40 20.91
CA SER A 230 -23.43 21.99 19.58
C SER A 230 -24.27 21.30 18.51
N PHE A 231 -24.62 22.09 17.50
CA PHE A 231 -25.21 21.65 16.25
C PHE A 231 -24.32 22.14 15.11
N THR A 232 -23.88 21.26 14.23
CA THR A 232 -23.02 21.61 13.09
C THR A 232 -23.49 20.88 11.83
N GLU A 233 -23.04 21.33 10.66
CA GLU A 233 -23.14 20.48 9.48
C GLU A 233 -21.98 19.48 9.49
N PRO A 234 -22.22 18.19 9.20
CA PRO A 234 -21.15 17.21 9.08
C PRO A 234 -20.35 17.48 7.80
N ASP A 235 -19.03 17.60 7.92
CA ASP A 235 -18.10 17.57 6.77
C ASP A 235 -18.06 16.15 6.13
N MET A 236 -17.97 16.06 4.81
CA MET A 236 -17.88 14.75 4.10
C MET A 236 -16.58 14.02 4.43
N GLN A 237 -15.55 14.73 4.89
CA GLN A 237 -14.26 14.14 5.25
C GLN A 237 -14.23 13.53 6.67
N TYR A 238 -15.34 13.53 7.42
CA TYR A 238 -15.29 13.13 8.83
C TYR A 238 -14.97 11.64 9.03
N GLU A 239 -13.94 11.41 9.86
CA GLU A 239 -13.54 10.13 10.48
C GLU A 239 -14.72 9.37 11.14
N LEU A 240 -15.82 10.04 11.47
CA LEU A 240 -16.99 9.43 12.12
C LEU A 240 -17.85 8.60 11.16
N PHE A 241 -17.90 8.94 9.87
CA PHE A 241 -18.70 8.20 8.88
C PHE A 241 -18.00 6.95 8.34
N GLN A 242 -16.76 6.73 8.73
CA GLN A 242 -15.98 5.58 8.30
C GLN A 242 -15.55 4.78 9.52
N LEU A 243 -15.48 3.46 9.35
CA LEU A 243 -14.82 2.63 10.33
C LEU A 243 -13.34 2.99 10.35
N PRO A 244 -12.69 3.00 11.53
CA PRO A 244 -11.26 3.16 11.60
C PRO A 244 -10.51 2.16 10.70
N ASP A 245 -9.33 2.57 10.26
CA ASP A 245 -8.40 1.75 9.49
C ASP A 245 -8.09 0.43 10.21
N GLY A 246 -8.05 -0.68 9.47
CA GLY A 246 -7.76 -2.01 10.02
C GLY A 246 -8.89 -2.68 10.80
N VAL A 247 -10.04 -2.02 11.04
CA VAL A 247 -11.18 -2.65 11.71
C VAL A 247 -11.84 -3.68 10.80
N PHE A 248 -11.88 -4.93 11.23
CA PHE A 248 -12.66 -6.01 10.60
C PHE A 248 -13.96 -6.27 11.37
N CYS A 249 -15.05 -6.51 10.64
CA CYS A 249 -16.42 -6.63 11.13
C CYS A 249 -17.02 -7.97 10.72
N ASN A 250 -17.47 -8.73 11.70
CA ASN A 250 -18.09 -10.03 11.46
C ASN A 250 -19.49 -9.86 10.86
N GLY A 251 -19.87 -10.78 9.94
CA GLY A 251 -21.21 -10.83 9.34
C GLY A 251 -21.43 -9.91 8.13
N LEU A 252 -20.34 -9.42 7.52
CA LEU A 252 -20.39 -8.83 6.18
C LEU A 252 -20.37 -9.93 5.10
N ASP A 253 -20.81 -9.59 3.89
CA ASP A 253 -20.85 -10.56 2.81
C ASP A 253 -19.42 -10.96 2.39
N PRO A 254 -19.13 -12.27 2.29
CA PRO A 254 -17.84 -12.73 1.80
C PRO A 254 -17.75 -12.52 0.29
N VAL A 255 -16.58 -12.08 -0.17
CA VAL A 255 -16.24 -11.88 -1.58
C VAL A 255 -14.95 -12.65 -1.86
N LYS A 256 -14.86 -13.34 -3.00
CA LYS A 256 -13.62 -14.03 -3.35
C LYS A 256 -12.63 -13.05 -3.96
N PRO A 257 -11.32 -13.19 -3.69
CA PRO A 257 -10.29 -12.40 -4.36
C PRO A 257 -10.41 -12.41 -5.89
N SER A 258 -10.83 -13.54 -6.46
CA SER A 258 -11.09 -13.70 -7.90
C SER A 258 -12.17 -12.78 -8.47
N ASP A 259 -13.04 -12.22 -7.63
CA ASP A 259 -14.19 -11.43 -8.08
C ASP A 259 -13.83 -9.95 -8.21
N PHE A 260 -12.84 -9.46 -7.45
CA PHE A 260 -12.45 -8.05 -7.41
C PHE A 260 -11.00 -7.76 -7.85
N LEU A 261 -10.13 -8.77 -7.95
CA LEU A 261 -8.73 -8.60 -8.38
C LEU A 261 -8.36 -8.99 -9.83
N PRO A 262 -9.18 -9.66 -10.66
CA PRO A 262 -8.67 -10.29 -11.88
C PRO A 262 -8.18 -9.30 -12.95
N ASN A 263 -8.58 -8.02 -12.88
CA ASN A 263 -8.09 -6.95 -13.75
C ASN A 263 -7.23 -5.92 -13.00
N ALA A 264 -6.84 -6.18 -11.76
CA ALA A 264 -6.18 -5.18 -10.92
C ALA A 264 -4.71 -4.96 -11.23
N LEU A 265 -4.10 -5.90 -11.95
CA LEU A 265 -2.75 -5.81 -12.48
C LEU A 265 -2.76 -6.23 -13.96
N PRO A 266 -1.94 -5.59 -14.81
CA PRO A 266 -1.71 -6.05 -16.17
C PRO A 266 -1.22 -7.50 -16.21
N THR A 267 -1.43 -8.20 -17.34
CA THR A 267 -0.88 -9.55 -17.55
C THR A 267 0.64 -9.56 -17.66
N GLN A 268 1.24 -8.40 -17.97
CA GLN A 268 2.69 -8.20 -18.03
C GLN A 268 3.05 -6.85 -17.39
N PHE A 269 3.95 -6.84 -16.41
CA PHE A 269 4.44 -5.61 -15.80
C PHE A 269 5.80 -5.82 -15.11
N THR A 270 6.53 -4.72 -14.96
CA THR A 270 7.51 -4.55 -13.90
C THR A 270 6.96 -3.51 -12.94
N THR A 271 6.99 -3.76 -11.63
CA THR A 271 6.49 -2.78 -10.65
C THR A 271 7.49 -2.58 -9.54
N HIS A 272 7.64 -1.32 -9.13
CA HIS A 272 8.33 -0.96 -7.91
C HIS A 272 7.28 -0.75 -6.82
N VAL A 273 7.51 -1.34 -5.66
CA VAL A 273 6.62 -1.29 -4.52
C VAL A 273 7.43 -0.80 -3.33
N GLY A 274 6.98 0.28 -2.70
CA GLY A 274 7.47 0.65 -1.38
C GLY A 274 6.96 -0.38 -0.37
N TYR A 275 7.87 -1.14 0.24
CA TYR A 275 7.54 -1.91 1.42
C TYR A 275 7.91 -1.10 2.65
N HIS A 276 6.90 -0.77 3.45
CA HIS A 276 7.08 -0.06 4.70
C HIS A 276 6.88 -1.04 5.85
N ASP A 277 7.95 -1.39 6.56
CA ASP A 277 7.84 -2.02 7.87
C ASP A 277 7.60 -0.92 8.89
N LEU A 278 6.35 -0.79 9.34
CA LEU A 278 5.94 0.29 10.22
C LEU A 278 6.34 0.04 11.68
N VAL A 279 6.72 -1.20 12.01
CA VAL A 279 7.25 -1.57 13.33
C VAL A 279 8.72 -1.19 13.42
N LYS A 280 9.51 -1.52 12.39
CA LYS A 280 10.95 -1.20 12.31
C LYS A 280 11.23 0.20 11.78
N GLN A 281 10.20 0.89 11.26
CA GLN A 281 10.31 2.17 10.55
C GLN A 281 11.28 2.11 9.36
N THR A 282 11.34 0.97 8.68
CA THR A 282 12.19 0.79 7.51
C THR A 282 11.38 0.82 6.23
N ILE A 283 11.98 1.40 5.19
CA ILE A 283 11.41 1.42 3.85
C ILE A 283 12.37 0.67 2.95
N ALA A 284 11.89 -0.42 2.35
CA ALA A 284 12.65 -1.21 1.40
C ALA A 284 11.98 -1.12 0.03
N PRO A 285 12.68 -0.61 -1.00
CA PRO A 285 12.16 -0.70 -2.36
C PRO A 285 12.17 -2.16 -2.80
N ARG A 286 11.05 -2.61 -3.34
CA ARG A 286 10.87 -3.96 -3.86
C ARG A 286 10.52 -3.88 -5.32
N GLN A 287 11.09 -4.76 -6.13
CA GLN A 287 10.75 -4.85 -7.55
C GLN A 287 10.15 -6.21 -7.84
N TYR A 288 9.03 -6.23 -8.54
CA TYR A 288 8.41 -7.47 -9.03
C TYR A 288 8.38 -7.45 -10.56
N PHE A 289 8.59 -8.62 -11.14
CA PHE A 289 8.52 -8.89 -12.57
C PHE A 289 7.44 -9.93 -12.80
N TYR A 290 6.55 -9.64 -13.73
CA TYR A 290 5.50 -10.57 -14.11
C TYR A 290 5.30 -10.51 -15.62
N ASP A 291 5.55 -11.61 -16.30
CA ASP A 291 5.39 -11.81 -17.73
C ASP A 291 5.01 -13.28 -17.98
N ASP A 292 4.49 -13.59 -19.17
CA ASP A 292 3.94 -14.90 -19.53
C ASP A 292 4.92 -16.06 -19.36
N ILE A 293 6.21 -15.77 -19.45
CA ILE A 293 7.30 -16.74 -19.28
C ILE A 293 7.97 -16.57 -17.92
N TYR A 294 8.10 -15.33 -17.45
CA TYR A 294 9.00 -14.96 -16.37
C TYR A 294 8.26 -14.30 -15.21
N VAL A 295 8.47 -14.82 -13.99
CA VAL A 295 8.01 -14.15 -12.77
C VAL A 295 9.18 -14.04 -11.82
N GLY A 296 9.31 -12.92 -11.12
CA GLY A 296 10.42 -12.75 -10.20
C GLY A 296 10.28 -11.57 -9.27
N ALA A 297 11.28 -11.46 -8.41
CA ALA A 297 11.39 -10.43 -7.39
C ALA A 297 12.85 -9.99 -7.27
N SER A 298 13.06 -8.68 -7.04
CA SER A 298 14.34 -8.10 -6.65
C SER A 298 14.19 -7.34 -5.34
N GLY A 299 15.13 -7.55 -4.41
CA GLY A 299 15.19 -6.96 -3.09
C GLY A 299 16.62 -6.71 -2.66
N SER A 300 16.84 -6.20 -1.45
CA SER A 300 18.17 -5.78 -0.99
C SER A 300 19.02 -6.95 -0.51
N ASN A 301 18.38 -8.04 -0.09
CA ASN A 301 19.02 -9.22 0.49
C ASN A 301 18.14 -10.47 0.30
N VAL A 302 18.71 -11.63 0.63
CA VAL A 302 18.05 -12.93 0.46
C VAL A 302 16.78 -13.09 1.32
N ASP A 303 16.74 -12.50 2.52
CA ASP A 303 15.59 -12.61 3.42
C ASP A 303 14.40 -11.81 2.89
N GLU A 304 14.66 -10.64 2.28
CA GLU A 304 13.64 -9.87 1.58
C GLU A 304 13.07 -10.66 0.40
N ILE A 305 13.91 -11.32 -0.39
CA ILE A 305 13.44 -12.16 -1.51
C ILE A 305 12.57 -13.32 -1.03
N LYS A 306 12.97 -14.00 0.05
CA LYS A 306 12.14 -15.06 0.66
C LYS A 306 10.78 -14.54 1.07
N LEU A 307 10.73 -13.38 1.71
CA LEU A 307 9.48 -12.74 2.10
C LEU A 307 8.64 -12.31 0.89
N MET A 308 9.26 -11.81 -0.18
CA MET A 308 8.58 -11.34 -1.39
C MET A 308 7.94 -12.45 -2.20
N MET A 309 8.66 -13.58 -2.35
CA MET A 309 8.19 -14.75 -3.10
C MET A 309 7.42 -15.74 -2.21
N GLY A 310 7.33 -15.46 -0.90
CA GLY A 310 6.68 -16.30 0.11
C GLY A 310 7.31 -17.67 0.29
N PHE A 311 8.62 -17.79 0.07
CA PHE A 311 9.35 -19.02 0.32
C PHE A 311 9.34 -19.38 1.82
N ASP A 312 9.45 -20.68 2.10
CA ASP A 312 9.74 -21.15 3.45
C ASP A 312 11.06 -20.54 3.94
N THR A 313 11.05 -20.01 5.17
CA THR A 313 12.24 -19.48 5.86
C THR A 313 13.42 -20.46 5.85
N ALA A 314 13.14 -21.77 5.86
CA ALA A 314 14.13 -22.84 5.84
C ALA A 314 14.80 -23.05 4.47
N LEU A 315 14.28 -22.45 3.38
CA LEU A 315 14.85 -22.58 2.05
C LEU A 315 16.27 -22.00 2.00
N ALA A 316 17.25 -22.81 1.61
CA ALA A 316 18.63 -22.37 1.46
C ALA A 316 18.83 -21.72 0.08
N LEU A 317 18.82 -20.38 0.05
CA LEU A 317 19.24 -19.59 -1.11
C LEU A 317 20.68 -19.09 -0.92
N PRO A 318 21.43 -18.83 -2.01
CA PRO A 318 22.76 -18.22 -1.91
C PRO A 318 22.72 -16.91 -1.10
N LYS A 319 23.69 -16.67 -0.22
CA LYS A 319 23.68 -15.49 0.68
C LYS A 319 23.60 -14.15 -0.06
N ASN A 320 24.19 -14.08 -1.25
CA ASN A 320 24.22 -12.88 -2.08
C ASN A 320 23.06 -12.83 -3.10
N CYS A 321 22.06 -13.70 -2.95
CA CYS A 321 20.88 -13.70 -3.81
C CYS A 321 20.02 -12.48 -3.51
N THR A 322 19.94 -11.56 -4.47
CA THR A 322 19.13 -10.34 -4.34
C THR A 322 18.03 -10.26 -5.39
N THR A 323 18.11 -11.09 -6.43
CA THR A 323 17.05 -11.22 -7.43
C THR A 323 16.78 -12.70 -7.69
N ILE A 324 15.51 -13.09 -7.67
CA ILE A 324 15.05 -14.41 -8.11
C ILE A 324 14.16 -14.26 -9.33
N LEU A 325 14.35 -15.18 -10.27
CA LEU A 325 13.52 -15.31 -11.46
C LEU A 325 13.11 -16.77 -11.64
N HIS A 326 11.83 -16.98 -11.92
CA HIS A 326 11.24 -18.24 -12.31
C HIS A 326 10.92 -18.21 -13.80
N ASP A 327 11.54 -19.13 -14.55
CA ASP A 327 11.22 -19.42 -15.94
C ASP A 327 10.15 -20.54 -15.97
N PHE A 328 8.90 -20.16 -16.22
CA PHE A 328 7.76 -21.09 -16.28
C PHE A 328 7.69 -21.87 -17.61
N LEU A 329 8.49 -21.49 -18.62
CA LEU A 329 8.59 -22.25 -19.86
C LEU A 329 9.48 -23.48 -19.68
N LEU A 330 10.59 -23.33 -18.95
CA LEU A 330 11.58 -24.39 -18.74
C LEU A 330 11.53 -25.05 -17.35
N GLY A 331 10.91 -24.40 -16.36
CA GLY A 331 10.86 -24.85 -14.98
C GLY A 331 12.13 -24.58 -14.17
N TYR A 332 12.86 -23.50 -14.50
CA TYR A 332 14.11 -23.11 -13.81
C TYR A 332 13.95 -21.92 -12.89
N GLN A 333 14.45 -22.05 -11.67
CA GLN A 333 14.68 -20.95 -10.75
C GLN A 333 16.11 -20.45 -10.90
N MET A 334 16.27 -19.17 -11.18
CA MET A 334 17.55 -18.50 -11.31
C MET A 334 17.71 -17.48 -10.20
N CYS A 335 18.89 -17.44 -9.59
CA CYS A 335 19.25 -16.51 -8.54
C CYS A 335 20.42 -15.64 -9.02
N PHE A 336 20.27 -14.32 -8.88
CA PHE A 336 21.26 -13.33 -9.29
C PHE A 336 21.74 -12.48 -8.12
N SER A 337 22.99 -12.01 -8.23
CA SER A 337 23.51 -10.94 -7.38
C SER A 337 23.01 -9.56 -7.85
N ASN A 338 23.26 -8.52 -7.06
CA ASN A 338 22.95 -7.14 -7.44
C ASN A 338 23.67 -6.67 -8.72
N ALA A 339 24.77 -7.32 -9.09
CA ALA A 339 25.52 -7.01 -10.30
C ALA A 339 25.02 -7.81 -11.53
N GLY A 340 24.01 -8.67 -11.38
CA GLY A 340 23.51 -9.54 -12.44
C GLY A 340 24.35 -10.79 -12.68
N GLU A 341 25.22 -11.15 -11.74
CA GLU A 341 25.96 -12.41 -11.80
C GLU A 341 25.02 -13.56 -11.44
N CYS A 342 25.04 -14.64 -12.23
CA CYS A 342 24.28 -15.83 -11.90
C CYS A 342 24.95 -16.58 -10.74
N LEU A 343 24.22 -16.73 -9.64
CA LEU A 343 24.69 -17.42 -8.44
C LEU A 343 24.23 -18.88 -8.40
N ALA A 344 23.02 -19.15 -8.89
CA ALA A 344 22.47 -20.50 -8.93
C ALA A 344 21.38 -20.63 -10.00
N ILE A 345 21.31 -21.82 -10.59
CA ILE A 345 20.19 -22.29 -11.42
C ILE A 345 19.72 -23.63 -10.85
N THR A 346 18.44 -23.71 -10.47
CA THR A 346 17.84 -24.86 -9.79
C THR A 346 16.42 -25.11 -10.30
N GLU A 347 15.77 -26.15 -9.80
CA GLU A 347 14.32 -26.30 -9.93
C GLU A 347 13.58 -25.29 -9.04
N PHE A 348 12.27 -25.11 -9.26
CA PHE A 348 11.46 -24.23 -8.42
C PHE A 348 11.41 -24.74 -6.99
N SER A 349 11.65 -23.82 -6.07
CA SER A 349 11.55 -24.12 -4.65
C SER A 349 10.08 -24.30 -4.25
N LYS A 350 9.81 -25.31 -3.41
CA LYS A 350 8.46 -25.54 -2.88
C LYS A 350 8.00 -24.33 -2.06
N GLY A 351 6.73 -23.96 -2.23
CA GLY A 351 6.07 -22.91 -1.44
C GLY A 351 6.13 -21.50 -2.02
N ALA A 352 6.71 -21.30 -3.22
CA ALA A 352 6.67 -20.00 -3.88
C ALA A 352 5.23 -19.55 -4.19
N LEU A 353 4.89 -18.29 -3.91
CA LEU A 353 3.54 -17.74 -4.13
C LEU A 353 3.13 -17.70 -5.60
N ASP A 354 4.10 -17.50 -6.49
CA ASP A 354 3.91 -17.46 -7.93
C ASP A 354 3.78 -18.85 -8.58
N VAL A 355 4.00 -19.93 -7.83
CA VAL A 355 3.87 -21.31 -8.32
C VAL A 355 2.57 -21.92 -7.80
N GLY A 356 1.65 -22.25 -8.71
CA GLY A 356 0.42 -22.98 -8.45
C GLY A 356 0.47 -24.42 -8.98
N ASP A 357 -0.59 -25.19 -8.72
CA ASP A 357 -0.66 -26.64 -9.01
C ASP A 357 -0.49 -26.99 -10.50
N GLN A 358 -0.83 -26.06 -11.40
CA GLN A 358 -0.76 -26.26 -12.86
C GLN A 358 0.19 -25.30 -13.58
N GLY A 359 1.01 -24.52 -12.86
CA GLY A 359 1.89 -23.52 -13.45
C GLY A 359 1.93 -22.22 -12.68
N ARG A 360 2.02 -21.09 -13.39
CA ARG A 360 2.10 -19.76 -12.82
C ARG A 360 0.79 -19.34 -12.14
N SER A 361 0.89 -18.86 -10.90
CA SER A 361 -0.21 -18.20 -10.18
C SER A 361 -0.53 -16.82 -10.79
N PRO A 362 -1.80 -16.36 -10.77
CA PRO A 362 -2.16 -14.99 -11.14
C PRO A 362 -1.34 -13.93 -10.39
N ALA A 363 -0.99 -12.83 -11.06
CA ALA A 363 -0.12 -11.78 -10.52
C ALA A 363 -0.53 -11.25 -9.16
N TYR A 364 -1.83 -11.07 -8.92
CA TYR A 364 -2.34 -10.55 -7.66
C TYR A 364 -1.97 -11.45 -6.46
N GLN A 365 -1.77 -12.76 -6.67
CA GLN A 365 -1.42 -13.70 -5.59
C GLN A 365 -0.03 -13.43 -4.98
N LEU A 366 0.86 -12.74 -5.69
CA LEU A 366 2.15 -12.29 -5.16
C LEU A 366 2.01 -11.26 -4.04
N PHE A 367 0.87 -10.55 -4.01
CA PHE A 367 0.60 -9.45 -3.09
C PHE A 367 -0.49 -9.80 -2.08
N LEU A 368 -1.15 -10.94 -2.27
CA LEU A 368 -2.18 -11.38 -1.35
C LEU A 368 -1.58 -12.13 -0.15
N PRO A 369 -2.12 -11.88 1.05
CA PRO A 369 -1.94 -12.76 2.20
C PRO A 369 -2.60 -14.13 1.95
N PRO A 370 -2.50 -15.11 2.87
CA PRO A 370 -2.80 -16.51 2.60
C PRO A 370 -4.13 -16.75 1.87
N LYS A 371 -4.14 -17.71 0.93
CA LYS A 371 -5.25 -18.03 0.02
C LYS A 371 -6.57 -18.41 0.73
N THR A 372 -6.55 -18.65 2.04
CA THR A 372 -7.70 -19.13 2.85
C THR A 372 -8.53 -18.02 3.49
N LEU A 373 -8.08 -16.76 3.40
CA LEU A 373 -8.76 -15.67 4.10
C LEU A 373 -10.11 -15.31 3.46
N THR A 374 -11.10 -15.03 4.30
CA THR A 374 -12.43 -14.57 3.87
C THR A 374 -12.44 -13.04 3.77
N TRP A 375 -12.64 -12.52 2.57
CA TRP A 375 -12.64 -11.07 2.32
C TRP A 375 -14.05 -10.50 2.33
N SER A 376 -14.19 -9.26 2.77
CA SER A 376 -15.43 -8.49 2.66
C SER A 376 -15.14 -7.09 2.14
N GLN A 377 -16.08 -6.54 1.39
CA GLN A 377 -15.99 -5.17 0.90
C GLN A 377 -16.40 -4.18 1.98
N TYR A 378 -15.66 -3.09 2.07
CA TYR A 378 -15.91 -1.94 2.93
C TYR A 378 -16.22 -0.69 2.07
N ASN A 379 -16.63 0.39 2.74
CA ASN A 379 -17.05 1.62 2.06
C ASN A 379 -15.98 2.14 1.09
N ASN A 380 -16.45 2.86 0.06
CA ASN A 380 -15.58 3.61 -0.84
C ASN A 380 -15.14 4.90 -0.14
N VAL A 381 -13.84 5.15 -0.09
CA VAL A 381 -13.26 6.38 0.46
C VAL A 381 -12.83 7.27 -0.70
N THR A 382 -13.35 8.48 -0.75
CA THR A 382 -12.87 9.49 -1.71
C THR A 382 -11.66 10.18 -1.08
N THR A 383 -10.47 9.97 -1.66
CA THR A 383 -9.24 10.65 -1.25
C THR A 383 -8.78 11.62 -2.33
N ASN A 384 -7.76 12.43 -2.03
CA ASN A 384 -7.11 13.28 -3.04
C ASN A 384 -6.53 12.44 -4.20
N ASP A 385 -6.22 11.17 -3.96
CA ASP A 385 -5.68 10.24 -4.95
C ASP A 385 -6.77 9.56 -5.80
N GLY A 386 -8.06 9.83 -5.54
CA GLY A 386 -9.22 9.29 -6.24
C GLY A 386 -10.14 8.45 -5.34
N ASN A 387 -11.09 7.76 -5.96
CA ASN A 387 -12.00 6.88 -5.24
C ASN A 387 -11.30 5.55 -4.94
N LEU A 388 -11.19 5.22 -3.65
CA LEU A 388 -10.62 3.96 -3.17
C LEU A 388 -11.73 3.02 -2.70
N THR A 389 -11.79 1.82 -3.27
CA THR A 389 -12.61 0.72 -2.78
C THR A 389 -11.77 -0.14 -1.84
N ILE A 390 -12.28 -0.39 -0.64
CA ILE A 390 -11.55 -1.08 0.42
C ILE A 390 -12.09 -2.50 0.59
N TYR A 391 -11.21 -3.48 0.67
CA TYR A 391 -11.53 -4.86 1.05
C TYR A 391 -10.72 -5.23 2.28
N ARG A 392 -11.33 -5.93 3.25
CA ARG A 392 -10.63 -6.40 4.44
C ARG A 392 -10.88 -7.89 4.67
N ALA A 393 -9.89 -8.57 5.22
CA ALA A 393 -9.98 -9.93 5.71
C ALA A 393 -9.27 -10.07 7.05
N SER A 394 -9.77 -10.94 7.93
CA SER A 394 -9.10 -11.29 9.19
C SER A 394 -8.52 -12.69 9.11
N ASP A 395 -7.41 -12.92 9.83
CA ASP A 395 -6.93 -14.27 10.12
C ASP A 395 -7.89 -15.04 11.04
N ASP A 396 -7.70 -16.36 11.12
CA ASP A 396 -8.53 -17.27 11.92
C ASP A 396 -8.51 -16.92 13.42
N ASP A 397 -7.39 -16.37 13.90
CA ASP A 397 -7.20 -15.94 15.30
C ASP A 397 -7.83 -14.57 15.59
N GLY A 398 -8.26 -13.82 14.58
CA GLY A 398 -8.83 -12.48 14.75
C GLY A 398 -7.82 -11.40 15.18
N ASN A 399 -6.51 -11.69 15.06
CA ASN A 399 -5.43 -10.83 15.55
C ASN A 399 -4.72 -10.04 14.45
N LYS A 400 -4.88 -10.46 13.19
CA LYS A 400 -4.35 -9.77 12.02
C LYS A 400 -5.46 -9.47 11.04
N VAL A 401 -5.46 -8.23 10.55
CA VAL A 401 -6.35 -7.80 9.49
C VAL A 401 -5.54 -7.38 8.29
N TYR A 402 -5.97 -7.82 7.13
CA TYR A 402 -5.39 -7.49 5.85
C TYR A 402 -6.35 -6.58 5.10
N GLU A 403 -5.84 -5.48 4.58
CA GLU A 403 -6.62 -4.50 3.84
C GLU A 403 -6.06 -4.34 2.43
N ILE A 404 -6.94 -4.35 1.43
CA ILE A 404 -6.62 -4.06 0.04
C ILE A 404 -7.39 -2.81 -0.37
N ARG A 405 -6.68 -1.86 -0.97
CA ARG A 405 -7.24 -0.64 -1.54
C ARG A 405 -7.12 -0.72 -3.05
N LEU A 406 -8.26 -0.63 -3.74
CA LEU A 406 -8.34 -0.52 -5.19
C LEU A 406 -8.69 0.91 -5.59
N LYS A 407 -7.91 1.50 -6.49
CA LYS A 407 -8.23 2.79 -7.09
C LYS A 407 -9.23 2.60 -8.23
N ASN A 408 -10.28 3.41 -8.22
CA ASN A 408 -11.39 3.36 -9.17
C ASN A 408 -12.02 1.95 -9.31
N ALA A 409 -12.04 1.19 -8.21
CA ALA A 409 -12.52 -0.19 -8.14
C ALA A 409 -11.83 -1.19 -9.08
N LYS A 410 -10.69 -0.84 -9.69
CA LYS A 410 -9.99 -1.69 -10.64
C LYS A 410 -8.53 -1.85 -10.28
N ASP A 411 -7.78 -0.76 -10.13
CA ASP A 411 -6.32 -0.83 -10.07
C ASP A 411 -5.84 -1.10 -8.63
N LEU A 412 -4.96 -2.09 -8.45
CA LEU A 412 -4.37 -2.35 -7.13
C LEU A 412 -3.53 -1.14 -6.70
N TYR A 413 -3.96 -0.46 -5.64
CA TYR A 413 -3.29 0.74 -5.15
C TYR A 413 -2.37 0.45 -3.96
N GLN A 414 -2.90 -0.25 -2.96
CA GLN A 414 -2.17 -0.52 -1.73
C GLN A 414 -2.67 -1.79 -1.04
N VAL A 415 -1.76 -2.51 -0.39
CA VAL A 415 -2.06 -3.60 0.55
C VAL A 415 -1.49 -3.22 1.91
N ILE A 416 -2.26 -3.36 2.99
CA ILE A 416 -1.85 -3.00 4.35
C ILE A 416 -2.16 -4.15 5.30
N ASN A 417 -1.20 -4.45 6.17
CA ASN A 417 -1.35 -5.43 7.22
C ASN A 417 -1.50 -4.69 8.55
N TYR A 418 -2.50 -5.08 9.34
CA TYR A 418 -2.75 -4.57 10.67
C TYR A 418 -2.60 -5.70 11.69
N GLN A 419 -2.10 -5.35 12.87
CA GLN A 419 -2.08 -6.23 14.03
C GLN A 419 -2.78 -5.55 15.20
N LYS A 420 -3.52 -6.33 15.97
CA LYS A 420 -4.21 -5.84 17.15
C LYS A 420 -3.24 -5.69 18.32
N GLU A 421 -3.07 -4.47 18.82
CA GLU A 421 -2.27 -4.15 20.00
C GLU A 421 -3.08 -3.31 20.99
N MET A 422 -3.27 -3.81 22.21
CA MET A 422 -4.04 -3.10 23.26
C MET A 422 -5.39 -2.56 22.74
N ASN A 423 -6.11 -3.38 21.98
CA ASN A 423 -7.41 -3.08 21.36
C ASN A 423 -7.40 -2.03 20.24
N LEU A 424 -6.22 -1.60 19.80
CA LEU A 424 -6.05 -0.74 18.63
C LEU A 424 -5.47 -1.53 17.46
N TRP A 425 -6.00 -1.30 16.28
CA TRP A 425 -5.44 -1.83 15.03
C TRP A 425 -4.27 -0.95 14.61
N LYS A 426 -3.06 -1.51 14.64
CA LYS A 426 -1.86 -0.81 14.20
C LYS A 426 -1.38 -1.38 12.87
N PRO A 427 -1.12 -0.54 11.87
CA PRO A 427 -0.54 -1.01 10.63
C PRO A 427 0.90 -1.47 10.91
N THR A 428 1.23 -2.70 10.53
CA THR A 428 2.55 -3.32 10.72
C THR A 428 3.36 -3.31 9.43
N ALA A 429 2.68 -3.44 8.28
CA ALA A 429 3.31 -3.37 6.98
C ALA A 429 2.38 -2.72 5.96
N SER A 430 2.95 -2.07 4.94
CA SER A 430 2.20 -1.66 3.76
C SER A 430 3.01 -1.84 2.48
N TYR A 431 2.29 -2.09 1.38
CA TYR A 431 2.80 -2.33 0.03
C TYR A 431 2.09 -1.37 -0.92
N GLY A 432 2.84 -0.50 -1.59
CA GLY A 432 2.33 0.43 -2.60
C GLY A 432 2.98 1.82 -2.51
N PRO A 433 2.64 2.75 -3.40
CA PRO A 433 1.78 2.58 -4.58
C PRO A 433 2.44 1.68 -5.64
N PHE A 434 1.63 1.00 -6.44
CA PHE A 434 2.10 0.17 -7.54
C PHE A 434 2.36 1.04 -8.79
N LEU A 435 3.62 1.12 -9.20
CA LEU A 435 4.03 1.84 -10.41
C LEU A 435 4.45 0.84 -11.48
N THR A 436 3.52 0.51 -12.37
CA THR A 436 3.77 -0.44 -13.46
C THR A 436 4.54 0.22 -14.60
N THR A 437 5.61 -0.45 -15.04
CA THR A 437 6.41 -0.09 -16.20
C THR A 437 6.46 -1.27 -17.17
N LYS A 438 6.91 -1.00 -18.41
CA LYS A 438 7.13 -2.04 -19.43
C LYS A 438 8.13 -3.09 -18.93
N PRO A 439 8.08 -4.33 -19.46
CA PRO A 439 8.98 -5.42 -19.05
C PRO A 439 10.45 -5.03 -19.14
N ALA A 440 11.23 -5.44 -18.14
CA ALA A 440 12.67 -5.21 -18.05
C ALA A 440 13.46 -5.96 -19.13
N THR A 441 14.06 -5.23 -20.09
CA THR A 441 14.87 -5.82 -21.17
C THR A 441 16.21 -6.39 -20.69
N TRP A 442 16.71 -5.96 -19.52
CA TRP A 442 17.98 -6.43 -18.94
C TRP A 442 17.93 -7.89 -18.46
N MET A 443 16.73 -8.42 -18.21
CA MET A 443 16.54 -9.75 -17.61
C MET A 443 17.13 -10.87 -18.48
N GLU A 444 16.95 -10.79 -19.81
CA GLU A 444 17.52 -11.77 -20.73
C GLU A 444 19.06 -11.78 -20.71
N GLU A 445 19.68 -10.62 -20.47
CA GLU A 445 21.13 -10.51 -20.37
C GLU A 445 21.65 -11.18 -19.10
N TRP A 446 20.98 -10.99 -17.97
CA TRP A 446 21.35 -11.65 -16.72
C TRP A 446 21.16 -13.16 -16.80
N MET A 447 20.01 -13.61 -17.31
CA MET A 447 19.73 -15.04 -17.51
C MET A 447 20.78 -15.74 -18.36
N ARG A 448 21.34 -15.05 -19.38
CA ARG A 448 22.42 -15.59 -20.21
C ARG A 448 23.64 -15.99 -19.40
N ASN A 449 23.97 -15.25 -18.34
CA ASN A 449 25.10 -15.55 -17.46
C ASN A 449 24.92 -16.85 -16.67
N CYS A 450 23.69 -17.39 -16.58
CA CYS A 450 23.43 -18.68 -15.93
C CYS A 450 23.74 -19.89 -16.81
N TYR A 451 23.83 -19.71 -18.12
CA TYR A 451 24.07 -20.83 -19.02
C TYR A 451 25.57 -21.04 -19.25
N PRO A 452 26.04 -22.30 -19.31
CA PRO A 452 27.43 -22.59 -19.60
C PRO A 452 27.78 -22.13 -21.03
N SER A 453 28.65 -21.13 -21.12
CA SER A 453 29.23 -20.70 -22.39
C SER A 453 30.32 -21.68 -22.81
N LYS A 454 30.12 -22.40 -23.92
CA LYS A 454 31.26 -23.01 -24.63
C LYS A 454 32.02 -21.91 -25.34
N SER A 455 33.32 -21.79 -25.06
CA SER A 455 34.16 -20.69 -25.55
C SER A 455 34.57 -20.79 -27.03
N GLN A 456 34.07 -21.75 -27.81
CA GLN A 456 34.70 -22.09 -29.11
C GLN A 456 33.80 -22.09 -30.34
N ASP A 457 32.47 -22.06 -30.20
CA ASP A 457 31.58 -22.16 -31.36
C ASP A 457 30.78 -20.85 -31.54
N THR A 458 31.43 -19.86 -32.14
CA THR A 458 30.74 -18.67 -32.65
C THR A 458 30.41 -18.91 -34.12
N PHE A 459 29.19 -18.57 -34.53
CA PHE A 459 28.71 -18.73 -35.88
C PHE A 459 28.36 -17.38 -36.48
N SER A 460 28.26 -17.30 -37.80
CA SER A 460 27.81 -16.12 -38.50
C SER A 460 26.84 -16.45 -39.63
N ILE A 461 25.86 -15.57 -39.83
CA ILE A 461 24.93 -15.59 -40.97
C ILE A 461 25.05 -14.25 -41.68
N ALA A 462 25.38 -14.28 -42.97
CA ALA A 462 25.46 -13.08 -43.80
C ALA A 462 24.11 -12.82 -44.47
N PHE A 463 23.53 -11.64 -44.24
CA PHE A 463 22.31 -11.16 -44.89
C PHE A 463 22.67 -10.05 -45.88
N ASP A 464 22.01 -10.02 -47.03
CA ASP A 464 22.14 -8.90 -47.97
C ASP A 464 21.36 -7.70 -47.38
N TYR A 465 21.99 -6.52 -47.28
CA TYR A 465 21.38 -5.36 -46.62
C TYR A 465 21.77 -4.00 -47.23
N GLU A 466 20.75 -3.20 -47.59
CA GLU A 466 20.90 -1.79 -47.97
C GLU A 466 20.48 -0.90 -46.78
N PHE A 467 21.40 -0.07 -46.28
CA PHE A 467 21.17 0.82 -45.14
C PHE A 467 20.18 1.93 -45.51
N SER A 468 18.92 1.83 -45.05
CA SER A 468 17.99 2.97 -45.06
C SER A 468 17.03 2.97 -43.87
N SER A 469 17.55 3.08 -42.64
CA SER A 469 16.91 3.74 -41.47
C SER A 469 17.57 3.32 -40.15
N ILE A 470 17.50 4.20 -39.16
CA ILE A 470 18.32 4.19 -37.93
C ILE A 470 17.85 3.21 -36.84
N ASN A 471 16.73 2.48 -37.01
CA ASN A 471 16.16 1.60 -35.97
C ASN A 471 16.19 0.08 -36.28
N VAL A 472 16.82 -0.35 -37.38
CA VAL A 472 16.82 -1.77 -37.80
C VAL A 472 17.56 -2.74 -36.85
N PRO A 473 18.69 -2.40 -36.17
CA PRO A 473 19.48 -3.38 -35.43
C PRO A 473 18.73 -4.14 -34.32
N GLU A 474 17.98 -3.45 -33.46
CA GLU A 474 17.28 -4.10 -32.33
C GLU A 474 16.08 -4.93 -32.80
N VAL A 475 15.28 -4.39 -33.72
CA VAL A 475 14.13 -5.09 -34.29
C VAL A 475 14.57 -6.33 -35.07
N PHE A 476 15.68 -6.22 -35.82
CA PHE A 476 16.31 -7.35 -36.51
C PHE A 476 16.78 -8.43 -35.53
N ILE A 477 17.54 -8.05 -34.50
CA ILE A 477 18.02 -8.99 -33.48
C ILE A 477 16.84 -9.71 -32.83
N LYS A 478 15.78 -8.97 -32.46
CA LYS A 478 14.58 -9.53 -31.85
C LYS A 478 13.88 -10.52 -32.78
N ALA A 479 13.62 -10.12 -34.04
CA ALA A 479 12.95 -10.97 -35.02
C ALA A 479 13.75 -12.25 -35.34
N LEU A 480 15.06 -12.12 -35.57
CA LEU A 480 15.96 -13.26 -35.79
C LEU A 480 15.96 -14.20 -34.58
N ARG A 481 16.04 -13.67 -33.36
CA ARG A 481 16.01 -14.47 -32.14
C ARG A 481 14.69 -15.21 -32.00
N THR A 482 13.56 -14.53 -32.15
CA THR A 482 12.22 -15.14 -32.09
C THR A 482 12.08 -16.28 -33.09
N ARG A 483 12.59 -16.11 -34.33
CA ARG A 483 12.57 -17.15 -35.35
C ARG A 483 13.39 -18.39 -34.97
N ILE A 484 14.57 -18.18 -34.39
CA ILE A 484 15.42 -19.29 -33.94
C ILE A 484 14.76 -20.03 -32.78
N VAL A 485 14.24 -19.31 -31.78
CA VAL A 485 13.52 -19.87 -30.63
C VAL A 485 12.32 -20.71 -31.09
N SER A 486 11.50 -20.20 -32.03
CA SER A 486 10.30 -20.90 -32.50
C SER A 486 10.59 -22.18 -33.29
N ASN A 487 11.64 -22.19 -34.11
CA ASN A 487 11.91 -23.30 -35.03
C ASN A 487 12.73 -24.42 -34.38
N PHE A 488 13.60 -24.08 -33.43
CA PHE A 488 14.61 -25.01 -32.91
C PHE A 488 14.47 -25.32 -31.42
N THR A 489 13.44 -24.81 -30.75
CA THR A 489 13.10 -25.24 -29.39
C THR A 489 14.29 -25.01 -28.44
N ILE A 490 14.76 -23.77 -28.43
CA ILE A 490 15.88 -23.25 -27.64
C ILE A 490 15.42 -21.99 -26.91
N SER A 491 15.88 -21.77 -25.69
CA SER A 491 15.51 -20.58 -24.92
C SER A 491 16.21 -19.30 -25.40
N SER A 492 15.47 -18.18 -25.31
CA SER A 492 15.97 -16.84 -25.70
C SER A 492 17.32 -16.48 -25.04
N PRO A 493 17.53 -16.71 -23.72
CA PRO A 493 18.78 -16.35 -23.05
C PRO A 493 20.00 -17.16 -23.52
N ARG A 494 19.81 -18.32 -24.16
CA ARG A 494 20.93 -19.12 -24.71
C ARG A 494 21.47 -18.58 -26.03
N ILE A 495 20.80 -17.62 -26.68
CA ILE A 495 21.19 -17.10 -28.00
C ILE A 495 21.73 -15.68 -27.87
N LYS A 496 23.02 -15.47 -28.11
CA LYS A 496 23.62 -14.14 -28.21
C LYS A 496 23.74 -13.78 -29.67
N ILE A 497 23.23 -12.61 -30.07
CA ILE A 497 23.31 -12.11 -31.45
C ILE A 497 24.00 -10.76 -31.40
N SER A 498 25.05 -10.61 -32.19
CA SER A 498 25.73 -9.33 -32.41
C SER A 498 25.74 -9.04 -33.90
N LEU A 499 25.49 -7.79 -34.27
CA LEU A 499 25.48 -7.39 -35.68
C LEU A 499 26.80 -6.68 -36.00
N ILE A 500 27.45 -7.12 -37.08
CA ILE A 500 28.65 -6.49 -37.61
C ILE A 500 28.32 -5.97 -39.03
N PRO A 501 28.40 -4.66 -39.27
CA PRO A 501 28.28 -4.15 -40.63
C PRO A 501 29.52 -4.57 -41.44
N SER A 502 29.30 -5.22 -42.59
CA SER A 502 30.37 -5.60 -43.51
C SER A 502 30.51 -4.57 -44.63
N THR A 503 31.73 -4.40 -45.15
CA THR A 503 32.09 -3.44 -46.21
C THR A 503 31.39 -3.70 -47.55
N ASN A 504 30.75 -4.86 -47.73
CA ASN A 504 30.16 -5.30 -48.99
C ASN A 504 28.62 -5.21 -49.02
N GLN A 505 28.00 -4.25 -48.30
CA GLN A 505 26.52 -4.15 -48.18
C GLN A 505 25.87 -5.43 -47.63
N LYS A 506 26.59 -6.12 -46.73
CA LYS A 506 26.08 -7.30 -46.03
C LYS A 506 26.04 -7.02 -44.53
N LEU A 507 24.95 -7.45 -43.91
CA LEU A 507 24.82 -7.48 -42.46
C LEU A 507 25.25 -8.85 -41.97
N LEU A 508 26.31 -8.91 -41.18
CA LEU A 508 26.77 -10.15 -40.57
C LEU A 508 26.16 -10.29 -39.18
N ALA A 509 25.26 -11.25 -39.00
CA ALA A 509 24.75 -11.63 -37.69
C ALA A 509 25.68 -12.68 -37.08
N VAL A 510 26.39 -12.33 -36.03
CA VAL A 510 27.25 -13.24 -35.25
C VAL A 510 26.42 -13.84 -34.13
N LEU A 511 26.33 -15.17 -34.10
CA LEU A 511 25.54 -15.94 -33.15
C LEU A 511 26.44 -16.77 -32.24
N THR A 512 26.13 -16.76 -30.96
CA THR A 512 26.70 -17.70 -29.98
C THR A 512 25.56 -18.40 -29.28
N PHE A 513 25.70 -19.72 -29.13
CA PHE A 513 24.74 -20.57 -28.45
C PHE A 513 25.36 -21.15 -27.17
N ALA A 514 24.70 -20.93 -26.04
CA ALA A 514 25.08 -21.60 -24.78
C ALA A 514 24.51 -23.02 -24.73
N GLU A 515 25.16 -23.94 -24.01
CA GLU A 515 24.64 -25.29 -23.79
C GLU A 515 23.42 -25.28 -22.85
N PRO A 516 22.51 -26.27 -22.93
CA PRO A 516 21.40 -26.35 -21.99
C PRO A 516 21.92 -26.56 -20.56
N SER A 517 21.16 -26.09 -19.57
CA SER A 517 21.53 -26.27 -18.18
C SER A 517 21.41 -27.74 -17.77
N SER A 518 22.39 -28.24 -17.02
CA SER A 518 22.32 -29.58 -16.39
C SER A 518 21.56 -29.58 -15.06
N ALA A 519 21.05 -28.43 -14.62
CA ALA A 519 20.31 -28.31 -13.37
C ALA A 519 18.97 -29.08 -13.44
N PRO A 520 18.49 -29.60 -12.30
CA PRO A 520 17.13 -30.11 -12.21
C PRO A 520 16.11 -29.01 -12.52
N ARG A 521 14.93 -29.42 -12.99
CA ARG A 521 13.85 -28.51 -13.39
C ARG A 521 12.49 -29.04 -12.95
N THR A 522 11.58 -28.14 -12.68
CA THR A 522 10.20 -28.49 -12.33
C THR A 522 9.42 -28.86 -13.59
N ALA A 523 8.75 -30.02 -13.55
CA ALA A 523 7.93 -30.48 -14.67
C ALA A 523 6.56 -29.77 -14.67
N PHE A 524 6.32 -28.94 -15.67
CA PHE A 524 4.98 -28.38 -15.97
C PHE A 524 4.40 -29.02 -17.24
N PRO A 525 3.08 -28.97 -17.46
CA PRO A 525 2.43 -29.52 -18.66
C PRO A 525 2.99 -28.93 -19.97
N SER A 526 3.51 -27.70 -19.93
CA SER A 526 4.16 -27.01 -21.04
C SER A 526 5.61 -27.45 -21.30
N GLY A 527 6.20 -28.28 -20.43
CA GLY A 527 7.64 -28.51 -20.30
C GLY A 527 8.34 -28.87 -21.60
N ILE A 528 8.96 -27.86 -22.22
CA ILE A 528 9.77 -28.04 -23.42
C ILE A 528 11.12 -28.65 -23.01
N ASN A 529 11.55 -29.72 -23.68
CA ASN A 529 12.92 -30.21 -23.57
C ASN A 529 13.84 -29.27 -24.35
N GLU A 530 14.81 -28.66 -23.67
CA GLU A 530 15.78 -27.82 -24.36
C GLU A 530 16.63 -28.67 -25.32
N THR A 531 16.72 -28.24 -26.57
CA THR A 531 17.55 -28.90 -27.57
C THR A 531 19.03 -28.62 -27.28
N ALA A 532 19.87 -29.65 -27.40
CA ALA A 532 21.33 -29.52 -27.29
C ALA A 532 21.87 -28.57 -28.37
N THR A 533 22.93 -27.82 -28.07
CA THR A 533 23.45 -26.81 -29.00
C THR A 533 23.89 -27.43 -30.34
N ALA A 534 24.49 -28.61 -30.32
CA ALA A 534 24.91 -29.32 -31.54
C ALA A 534 23.73 -29.61 -32.49
N ASP A 535 22.59 -30.01 -31.94
CA ASP A 535 21.39 -30.31 -32.73
C ASP A 535 20.74 -29.03 -33.26
N VAL A 536 20.73 -27.95 -32.48
CA VAL A 536 20.26 -26.62 -32.94
C VAL A 536 21.11 -26.13 -34.10
N VAL A 537 22.44 -26.17 -33.97
CA VAL A 537 23.38 -25.75 -35.02
C VAL A 537 23.20 -26.59 -36.28
N LYS A 538 23.09 -27.91 -36.15
CA LYS A 538 22.85 -28.82 -37.28
C LYS A 538 21.54 -28.48 -37.99
N ARG A 539 20.43 -28.38 -37.25
CA ARG A 539 19.11 -28.06 -37.82
C ARG A 539 19.06 -26.67 -38.44
N LEU A 540 19.73 -25.69 -37.85
CA LEU A 540 19.84 -24.33 -38.38
C LEU A 540 20.62 -24.34 -39.71
N ASN A 541 21.75 -25.05 -39.77
CA ASN A 541 22.53 -25.22 -40.98
C ASN A 541 21.71 -25.89 -42.09
N ASP A 542 21.01 -26.99 -41.77
CA ASP A 542 20.15 -27.71 -42.72
C ASP A 542 19.01 -26.80 -43.24
N THR A 543 18.42 -25.97 -42.37
CA THR A 543 17.32 -25.04 -42.73
C THR A 543 17.81 -23.90 -43.63
N ILE A 544 18.97 -23.31 -43.33
CA ILE A 544 19.56 -22.23 -44.12
C ILE A 544 20.03 -22.77 -45.48
N ASN A 545 20.67 -23.94 -45.53
CA ASN A 545 21.09 -24.56 -46.79
C ASN A 545 19.90 -25.01 -47.65
N GLY A 546 18.80 -25.41 -47.01
CA GLY A 546 17.51 -25.65 -47.67
C GLY A 546 16.89 -24.39 -48.31
N GLY A 547 17.31 -23.19 -47.88
CA GLY A 547 16.74 -21.91 -48.32
C GLY A 547 15.41 -21.56 -47.66
N SER A 548 15.07 -22.22 -46.54
CA SER A 548 13.77 -22.08 -45.88
C SER A 548 13.80 -21.16 -44.66
N PHE A 549 14.93 -20.50 -44.39
CA PHE A 549 15.08 -19.62 -43.24
C PHE A 549 14.66 -18.18 -43.58
N ILE A 550 13.37 -17.93 -43.43
CA ILE A 550 12.71 -16.65 -43.68
C ILE A 550 12.07 -16.14 -42.39
N PHE A 551 12.18 -14.83 -42.12
CA PHE A 551 11.50 -14.16 -41.02
C PHE A 551 11.14 -12.72 -41.40
N ASP A 552 10.07 -12.20 -40.79
CA ASP A 552 9.58 -10.86 -41.08
C ASP A 552 10.01 -9.86 -40.00
N ILE A 553 10.37 -8.66 -40.45
CA ILE A 553 10.72 -7.51 -39.61
C ILE A 553 9.67 -6.43 -39.82
N ILE A 554 8.99 -6.06 -38.75
CA ILE A 554 8.00 -4.98 -38.76
C ILE A 554 8.69 -3.71 -38.27
N ALA A 555 8.87 -2.73 -39.15
CA ALA A 555 9.44 -1.44 -38.79
C ALA A 555 8.41 -0.56 -38.05
N ASP A 556 8.87 0.55 -37.45
CA ASP A 556 8.03 1.49 -36.69
C ASP A 556 6.88 2.10 -37.52
N ASP A 557 6.98 2.07 -38.85
CA ASP A 557 5.93 2.51 -39.79
C ASP A 557 4.84 1.45 -40.06
N GLY A 558 4.94 0.29 -39.40
CA GLY A 558 4.00 -0.83 -39.54
C GLY A 558 4.18 -1.69 -40.79
N LYS A 559 5.20 -1.42 -41.62
CA LYS A 559 5.47 -2.23 -42.81
C LYS A 559 6.31 -3.46 -42.45
N ALA A 560 5.83 -4.63 -42.87
CA ALA A 560 6.58 -5.87 -42.77
C ALA A 560 7.54 -6.00 -43.96
N SER A 561 8.82 -6.20 -43.67
CA SER A 561 9.85 -6.59 -44.64
C SER A 561 10.26 -8.03 -44.38
N SER A 562 10.22 -8.88 -45.41
CA SER A 562 10.60 -10.28 -45.26
C SER A 562 12.09 -10.47 -45.56
N TRP A 563 12.79 -11.11 -44.64
CA TRP A 563 14.22 -11.33 -44.70
C TRP A 563 14.52 -12.81 -44.85
N THR A 564 15.36 -13.13 -45.82
CA THR A 564 15.76 -14.51 -46.12
C THR A 564 17.26 -14.65 -45.92
N ALA A 565 17.68 -15.65 -45.14
CA ALA A 565 19.09 -16.00 -45.08
C ALA A 565 19.51 -16.66 -46.41
N PRO A 566 20.54 -16.16 -47.11
CA PRO A 566 21.05 -16.77 -48.33
C PRO A 566 21.48 -18.23 -48.07
N LYS A 567 21.33 -19.11 -49.06
CA LYS A 567 21.83 -20.49 -48.94
C LYS A 567 23.34 -20.48 -48.68
N ASN A 568 23.82 -21.41 -47.84
CA ASN A 568 25.24 -21.54 -47.46
C ASN A 568 25.83 -20.31 -46.74
N SER A 569 24.99 -19.41 -46.19
CA SER A 569 25.44 -18.23 -45.44
C SER A 569 25.85 -18.51 -43.99
N PHE A 570 25.51 -19.69 -43.46
CA PHE A 570 25.83 -20.09 -42.09
C PHE A 570 27.24 -20.68 -42.00
N THR A 571 28.15 -20.00 -41.30
CA THR A 571 29.57 -20.39 -41.18
C THR A 571 30.09 -20.17 -39.76
N THR A 572 31.26 -20.73 -39.41
CA THR A 572 31.94 -20.42 -38.15
C THR A 572 32.54 -19.00 -38.17
N TYR A 573 32.65 -18.37 -37.01
CA TYR A 573 33.20 -17.03 -36.84
C TYR A 573 34.40 -17.06 -35.88
N PRO A 574 35.56 -16.47 -36.24
CA PRO A 574 35.85 -15.84 -37.54
C PRO A 574 35.81 -16.88 -38.67
N PRO A 575 35.45 -16.48 -39.91
CA PRO A 575 35.40 -17.40 -41.04
C PRO A 575 36.74 -18.12 -41.19
N PRO A 576 36.74 -19.43 -41.49
CA PRO A 576 37.98 -20.17 -41.69
C PRO A 576 38.76 -19.49 -42.81
N ASN A 577 39.94 -18.97 -42.48
CA ASN A 577 40.75 -18.22 -43.42
C ASN A 577 41.22 -19.18 -44.52
N PRO A 578 40.86 -18.97 -45.81
CA PRO A 578 41.29 -19.84 -46.90
C PRO A 578 42.82 -19.93 -47.03
N ASP A 579 43.54 -18.93 -46.51
CA ASP A 579 44.99 -18.76 -46.65
C ASP A 579 45.76 -18.94 -45.33
N GLN A 580 45.44 -19.96 -44.54
CA GLN A 580 46.23 -20.30 -43.35
C GLN A 580 47.55 -21.01 -43.73
N LYS A 581 48.47 -20.30 -44.42
CA LYS A 581 49.89 -20.44 -44.05
C LYS A 581 50.07 -19.75 -42.71
N PRO A 582 50.83 -20.28 -41.75
CA PRO A 582 51.03 -19.61 -40.46
C PRO A 582 51.65 -18.24 -40.72
N SER A 583 50.84 -17.18 -40.65
CA SER A 583 51.32 -15.81 -40.63
C SER A 583 51.97 -15.62 -39.27
N PHE A 584 53.30 -15.63 -39.25
CA PHE A 584 54.11 -15.33 -38.09
C PHE A 584 53.70 -13.97 -37.51
N TYR A 585 53.00 -13.97 -36.36
CA TYR A 585 52.78 -12.79 -35.53
C TYR A 585 54.02 -12.51 -34.68
N GLY A 586 55.17 -12.34 -35.33
CA GLY A 586 56.37 -11.86 -34.66
C GLY A 586 56.79 -10.53 -35.25
N TYR A 587 57.42 -9.72 -34.41
CA TYR A 587 58.06 -8.48 -34.83
C TYR A 587 59.00 -8.78 -36.00
N THR A 588 58.84 -8.07 -37.11
CA THR A 588 59.74 -8.20 -38.25
C THR A 588 61.17 -7.90 -37.79
N GLY A 589 62.19 -8.51 -38.41
CA GLY A 589 63.59 -8.25 -38.03
C GLY A 589 63.95 -6.75 -38.01
N GLY A 590 63.25 -5.94 -38.82
CA GLY A 590 63.35 -4.48 -38.79
C GLY A 590 62.83 -3.85 -37.49
N ALA A 591 61.71 -4.33 -36.93
CA ALA A 591 61.19 -3.84 -35.65
C ALA A 591 62.11 -4.20 -34.47
N MET A 592 62.72 -5.39 -34.49
CA MET A 592 63.73 -5.77 -33.48
C MET A 592 65.04 -4.98 -33.63
N PHE A 593 65.43 -4.63 -34.85
CA PHE A 593 66.58 -3.76 -35.10
C PHE A 593 66.36 -2.34 -34.57
N VAL A 594 65.18 -1.75 -34.83
CA VAL A 594 64.80 -0.44 -34.30
C VAL A 594 64.76 -0.47 -32.78
N LEU A 595 64.13 -1.49 -32.18
CA LEU A 595 64.12 -1.66 -30.72
C LEU A 595 65.54 -1.71 -30.15
N GLY A 596 66.43 -2.49 -30.78
CA GLY A 596 67.84 -2.61 -30.39
C GLY A 596 68.62 -1.30 -30.45
N ILE A 597 68.37 -0.45 -31.45
CA ILE A 597 68.96 0.90 -31.52
C ILE A 597 68.46 1.76 -30.37
N PHE A 598 67.16 1.73 -30.07
CA PHE A 598 66.59 2.51 -28.97
C PHE A 598 67.11 2.05 -27.60
N THR A 599 67.22 0.74 -27.34
CA THR A 599 67.83 0.25 -26.10
C THR A 599 69.32 0.58 -26.01
N PHE A 600 70.06 0.53 -27.12
CA PHE A 600 71.46 0.94 -27.14
C PHE A 600 71.61 2.44 -26.83
N MET A 601 70.85 3.31 -27.48
CA MET A 601 70.87 4.75 -27.19
C MET A 601 70.45 5.06 -25.75
N PHE A 602 69.44 4.36 -25.23
CA PHE A 602 69.00 4.51 -23.85
C PHE A 602 70.07 4.05 -22.85
N GLY A 603 70.73 2.93 -23.12
CA GLY A 603 71.85 2.42 -22.33
C GLY A 603 73.04 3.38 -22.31
N VAL A 604 73.40 3.95 -23.47
CA VAL A 604 74.44 5.00 -23.57
C VAL A 604 74.02 6.25 -22.78
N GLY A 605 72.76 6.67 -22.88
CA GLY A 605 72.22 7.81 -22.12
C GLY A 605 72.31 7.60 -20.61
N LEU A 606 71.94 6.41 -20.12
CA LEU A 606 72.08 6.05 -18.70
C LEU A 606 73.54 5.98 -18.27
N GLY A 607 74.44 5.46 -19.09
CA GLY A 607 75.87 5.39 -18.80
C GLY A 607 76.50 6.77 -18.67
N VAL A 608 76.27 7.66 -19.65
CA VAL A 608 76.77 9.04 -19.62
C VAL A 608 76.14 9.83 -18.47
N GLY A 609 74.83 9.68 -18.25
CA GLY A 609 74.13 10.28 -17.12
C GLY A 609 74.71 9.83 -15.78
N GLY A 610 74.94 8.52 -15.60
CA GLY A 610 75.56 7.95 -14.41
C GLY A 610 76.96 8.50 -14.14
N LEU A 611 77.78 8.64 -15.18
CA LEU A 611 79.14 9.20 -15.08
C LEU A 611 79.12 10.70 -14.74
N PHE A 612 78.17 11.45 -15.29
CA PHE A 612 77.95 12.87 -14.97
C PHE A 612 77.47 13.06 -13.52
N PHE A 613 76.54 12.22 -13.05
CA PHE A 613 76.08 12.24 -11.66
C PHE A 613 77.19 11.80 -10.69
N ALA A 614 78.00 10.81 -11.03
CA ALA A 614 79.12 10.36 -10.19
C ALA A 614 80.22 11.44 -10.06
N THR A 615 80.60 12.07 -11.17
CA THR A 615 81.60 13.15 -11.18
C THR A 615 81.09 14.42 -10.50
N ARG A 616 79.79 14.75 -10.64
CA ARG A 616 79.17 15.86 -9.90
C ARG A 616 79.03 15.57 -8.40
N ARG A 617 78.71 14.32 -8.02
CA ARG A 617 78.69 13.88 -6.61
C ARG A 617 80.07 14.00 -5.96
N GLN A 618 81.13 13.61 -6.66
CA GLN A 618 82.50 13.78 -6.17
C GLN A 618 82.83 15.26 -5.91
N ARG A 619 82.48 16.19 -6.82
CA ARG A 619 82.67 17.64 -6.59
C ARG A 619 81.88 18.19 -5.40
N ILE A 620 80.66 17.71 -5.16
CA ILE A 620 79.84 18.16 -4.01
C ILE A 620 80.36 17.58 -2.69
N SER A 621 80.87 16.34 -2.68
CA SER A 621 81.47 15.75 -1.47
C SER A 621 82.80 16.41 -1.06
N THR A 622 83.59 16.93 -2.01
CA THR A 622 84.82 17.67 -1.70
C THR A 622 84.52 19.06 -1.14
N PHE A 623 83.45 19.72 -1.59
CA PHE A 623 82.96 20.98 -1.00
C PHE A 623 82.37 20.78 0.40
N ALA A 624 81.70 19.65 0.66
CA ALA A 624 81.17 19.33 1.98
C ALA A 624 82.30 19.10 3.00
N TYR A 625 83.43 18.48 2.61
CA TYR A 625 84.57 18.29 3.51
C TYR A 625 85.24 19.62 3.92
N GLN A 626 85.32 20.61 3.02
CA GLN A 626 85.88 21.93 3.33
C GLN A 626 84.99 22.77 4.28
N VAL A 627 83.67 22.52 4.32
CA VAL A 627 82.75 23.20 5.26
C VAL A 627 82.80 22.57 6.66
N PHE A 628 83.16 21.28 6.78
CA PHE A 628 83.30 20.62 8.08
C PHE A 628 84.70 20.80 8.73
N GLU A 629 85.77 21.05 7.97
CA GLU A 629 87.07 21.43 8.56
C GLU A 629 87.08 22.88 9.09
N LEU A 630 86.41 23.82 8.42
CA LEU A 630 86.26 25.21 8.93
C LEU A 630 85.28 25.34 10.11
N GLY A 631 84.46 24.32 10.37
CA GLY A 631 83.52 24.26 11.50
C GLY A 631 84.09 23.63 12.77
N HIS A 632 85.28 23.01 12.71
CA HIS A 632 85.88 22.28 13.84
C HIS A 632 87.03 23.05 14.54
N GLU A 633 87.49 24.18 13.99
CA GLU A 633 88.50 25.04 14.64
C GLU A 633 87.94 26.16 15.55
N ASN A 634 86.61 26.32 15.65
CA ASN A 634 86.00 27.34 16.52
C ASN A 634 85.22 26.79 17.73
N VAL A 635 85.46 25.54 18.15
CA VAL A 635 84.82 24.93 19.34
C VAL A 635 85.83 24.30 20.33
N LEU A 636 87.14 24.50 20.14
CA LEU A 636 88.17 24.06 21.11
C LEU A 636 89.29 25.10 21.28
N GLN A 637 88.96 26.19 22.00
CA GLN A 637 89.80 27.04 22.86
C GLN A 637 88.91 28.22 23.28
N GLU A 638 88.27 28.34 24.45
CA GLU A 638 88.52 27.88 25.84
C GLU A 638 89.51 26.74 26.10
#